data_AF-A0A937ZX62-F1
#
_entry.id   AF-A0A937ZX62-F1
#
_cell.length_a   1.000
_cell.length_b   1.000
_cell.length_c   1.000
_cell.angle_alpha   90.00
_cell.angle_beta   90.00
_cell.angle_gamma   90.00
#
_symmetry.space_group_name_H-M   'P 1'
#
loop_
_entity.id
_entity.type
_entity.pdbx_description
1 polymer ?
#
loop_
_entity_poly.entity_id
_entity_poly.type
_entity_poly.pdbx_seq_one_letter_code
_entity_poly.pdbx_strand_id
1 'polypeptide(L)'
;DLDWLARYTDAGWLVERDPGGPRDGLVVRDRNGEPMIHDRRLGRLAGANRPDAEPALTGTFALHQAAPGDAGGAGSAMPVFALLAERYLDPAHAPEAAEKVCGVPAPTIRRIAAELAKAAFEGAIELDQPWTDWTGRRHEKAVGRPVAMHAMRGISAHANGFHTCRAIHVLQMLLGAIDCPGAFRYKPPFPRPCPPGPKPAGHPEQVHAGRPMAEAPLGFVAGPEDLLVDAAGRPARIDRAFSWEHPVAAHGMMHMVIRDAWAGDPYKIDLLFLYMANMAWNSAMNTAETIGMLADTDPATGEYRIPRIIVADAFWSETVPYADLVLPDTTYLERWDCISLLDRPISSADGPADAIRQPILKPDRDVRPFQDVLIDLGARLGLPAFTTADGNARYPGGYADYIVNHERAPGIGPLAGWRGTDEQSQGRGAANPDQLARYVENGCHWKRELEPEQRWYRFANRDYLEYARSMGWVAAVEPITLRLWCEPLQRFRLAALGHGATEPPAHLRERIRTYFDSLPIWYPPPGEALGTDDEYPLHAITQRPMAMYHSWGSQNAWLRQIHGWNRLYVNRRTVAKLGLADDDWVWIESRNGRVKAQIRAMEGCEENTVWTWNAIGKRAGAWNLAPDAPEARRGFLLNHLIDDLAPADADGRRLANADPVTGQAAWFDLRVRLVKASPEEAGTSAPQFPVTKRPDWLARAPGLLR
;
A
#
# COMPACT_ATOMS: atom_id res chain seq x y z
N ASP A 1 -12.01 11.49 23.92
CA ASP A 1 -11.71 12.94 23.84
C ASP A 1 -12.81 13.66 23.06
N LEU A 2 -13.94 14.00 23.69
CA LEU A 2 -15.13 14.46 22.95
C LEU A 2 -14.93 15.82 22.27
N ASP A 3 -14.22 16.75 22.93
CA ASP A 3 -13.94 18.07 22.36
C ASP A 3 -12.97 17.98 21.17
N TRP A 4 -11.94 17.12 21.27
CA TRP A 4 -11.03 16.86 20.15
C TRP A 4 -11.77 16.22 18.98
N LEU A 5 -12.62 15.22 19.24
CA LEU A 5 -13.43 14.56 18.21
C LEU A 5 -14.36 15.55 17.50
N ALA A 6 -15.10 16.36 18.27
CA ALA A 6 -16.01 17.37 17.74
C ALA A 6 -15.30 18.42 16.86
N ARG A 7 -14.04 18.75 17.17
CA ARG A 7 -13.31 19.83 16.50
C ARG A 7 -12.53 19.39 15.27
N TYR A 8 -11.93 18.20 15.30
CA TYR A 8 -10.91 17.80 14.33
C TYR A 8 -11.31 16.62 13.45
N THR A 9 -12.42 15.97 13.77
CA THR A 9 -12.94 14.84 13.00
C THR A 9 -14.32 15.16 12.43
N ASP A 10 -14.84 14.25 11.61
CA ASP A 10 -16.23 14.29 11.14
C ASP A 10 -17.24 13.73 12.15
N ALA A 11 -16.86 13.48 13.41
CA ALA A 11 -17.72 12.93 14.47
C ALA A 11 -19.09 13.64 14.61
N GLY A 12 -19.11 14.95 14.40
CA GLY A 12 -20.32 15.77 14.49
C GLY A 12 -21.12 15.90 13.20
N TRP A 13 -20.58 15.44 12.07
CA TRP A 13 -21.22 15.58 10.76
C TRP A 13 -22.47 14.70 10.70
N LEU A 14 -23.54 15.24 10.12
CA LEU A 14 -24.79 14.53 9.97
C LEU A 14 -24.75 13.60 8.77
N VAL A 15 -25.12 12.35 8.99
CA VAL A 15 -25.28 11.32 7.98
C VAL A 15 -26.75 10.99 7.86
N GLU A 16 -27.26 11.03 6.63
CA GLU A 16 -28.65 10.77 6.31
C GLU A 16 -29.03 9.31 6.61
N ARG A 17 -30.20 9.13 7.24
CA ARG A 17 -30.80 7.83 7.55
C ARG A 17 -32.04 7.68 6.68
N ASP A 18 -31.86 6.97 5.58
CA ASP A 18 -32.87 6.72 4.57
C ASP A 18 -32.79 5.25 4.13
N PRO A 19 -33.09 4.27 5.02
CA PRO A 19 -32.79 2.87 4.74
C PRO A 19 -33.35 2.38 3.40
N GLY A 20 -32.44 1.98 2.51
CA GLY A 20 -32.78 1.51 1.15
C GLY A 20 -32.94 2.60 0.10
N GLY A 21 -32.96 3.88 0.48
CA GLY A 21 -33.02 5.01 -0.43
C GLY A 21 -31.65 5.45 -0.97
N PRO A 22 -31.64 6.32 -2.00
CA PRO A 22 -30.44 6.69 -2.76
C PRO A 22 -29.46 7.57 -1.99
N ARG A 23 -29.84 8.07 -0.82
CA ARG A 23 -29.02 8.95 0.02
C ARG A 23 -28.64 8.35 1.36
N ASP A 24 -29.02 7.10 1.63
CA ASP A 24 -28.70 6.44 2.89
C ASP A 24 -27.19 6.44 3.15
N GLY A 25 -26.79 6.87 4.35
CA GLY A 25 -25.39 6.88 4.74
C GLY A 25 -24.53 7.96 4.07
N LEU A 26 -25.09 8.84 3.25
CA LEU A 26 -24.38 10.00 2.71
C LEU A 26 -24.32 11.15 3.73
N VAL A 27 -23.28 11.97 3.63
CA VAL A 27 -23.15 13.15 4.49
C VAL A 27 -24.14 14.21 4.02
N VAL A 28 -24.90 14.77 4.97
CA VAL A 28 -25.82 15.88 4.71
C VAL A 28 -25.00 17.12 4.39
N ARG A 29 -25.30 17.76 3.25
CA ARG A 29 -24.59 18.94 2.75
C ARG A 29 -25.55 20.09 2.50
N ASP A 30 -25.07 21.32 2.66
CA ASP A 30 -25.78 22.49 2.19
C ASP A 30 -25.66 22.67 0.66
N ARG A 31 -26.26 23.74 0.13
CA ARG A 31 -26.20 24.09 -1.29
C ARG A 31 -24.79 24.38 -1.83
N ASN A 32 -23.82 24.65 -0.96
CA ASN A 32 -22.42 24.88 -1.32
C ASN A 32 -21.58 23.60 -1.21
N GLY A 33 -22.18 22.47 -0.83
CA GLY A 33 -21.48 21.22 -0.56
C GLY A 33 -20.83 21.14 0.82
N GLU A 34 -21.08 22.11 1.71
CA GLU A 34 -20.51 22.10 3.05
C GLU A 34 -21.19 21.03 3.91
N PRO A 35 -20.45 20.16 4.63
CA PRO A 35 -21.04 19.23 5.58
C PRO A 35 -21.87 19.95 6.65
N MET A 36 -23.01 19.37 7.02
CA MET A 36 -23.91 19.93 8.03
C MET A 36 -23.75 19.23 9.38
N ILE A 37 -23.96 19.98 10.45
CA ILE A 37 -24.02 19.52 11.83
C ILE A 37 -25.33 19.97 12.48
N HIS A 38 -25.73 19.35 13.58
CA HIS A 38 -26.66 19.97 14.52
C HIS A 38 -25.86 20.76 15.57
N ASP A 39 -25.92 22.08 15.52
CA ASP A 39 -25.17 22.98 16.41
C ASP A 39 -25.94 23.15 17.73
N ARG A 40 -25.36 22.68 18.84
CA ARG A 40 -25.99 22.68 20.17
C ARG A 40 -26.24 24.10 20.68
N ARG A 41 -25.39 25.06 20.31
CA ARG A 41 -25.53 26.45 20.75
C ARG A 41 -26.63 27.16 19.97
N LEU A 42 -26.78 26.86 18.68
CA LEU A 42 -27.86 27.43 17.86
C LEU A 42 -29.18 26.66 17.97
N GLY A 43 -29.17 25.41 18.45
CA GLY A 43 -30.33 24.53 18.51
C GLY A 43 -30.90 24.16 17.13
N ARG A 44 -30.08 24.24 16.08
CA ARG A 44 -30.49 24.00 14.67
C ARG A 44 -29.34 23.50 13.81
N LEU A 45 -29.66 23.12 12.58
CA LEU A 45 -28.67 22.75 11.57
C LEU A 45 -27.80 23.94 11.16
N ALA A 46 -26.50 23.70 11.02
CA ALA A 46 -25.52 24.69 10.54
C ALA A 46 -24.33 24.01 9.83
N GLY A 47 -23.54 24.80 9.09
CA GLY A 47 -22.31 24.32 8.45
C GLY A 47 -21.24 23.89 9.46
N ALA A 48 -20.53 22.80 9.16
CA ALA A 48 -19.52 22.19 10.02
C ALA A 48 -18.25 23.03 10.16
N ASN A 49 -17.91 23.86 9.18
CA ASN A 49 -16.64 24.58 9.11
C ASN A 49 -16.70 25.97 9.76
N ARG A 50 -17.67 26.20 10.64
CA ARG A 50 -17.76 27.45 11.41
C ARG A 50 -16.77 27.46 12.58
N PRO A 51 -16.02 28.55 12.81
CA PRO A 51 -15.08 28.68 13.94
C PRO A 51 -15.69 28.43 15.33
N ASP A 52 -16.98 28.72 15.46
CA ASP A 52 -17.79 28.65 16.69
C ASP A 52 -18.82 27.50 16.66
N ALA A 53 -18.60 26.50 15.81
CA ALA A 53 -19.43 25.30 15.73
C ALA A 53 -19.33 24.44 17.00
N GLU A 54 -20.49 24.02 17.52
CA GLU A 54 -20.58 23.08 18.64
C GLU A 54 -21.46 21.88 18.26
N PRO A 55 -20.91 20.90 17.52
CA PRO A 55 -21.73 19.80 17.02
C PRO A 55 -22.25 18.90 18.13
N ALA A 56 -23.51 18.48 18.00
CA ALA A 56 -24.03 17.34 18.74
C ALA A 56 -23.35 16.05 18.23
N LEU A 57 -22.92 15.20 19.16
CA LEU A 57 -22.30 13.91 18.86
C LEU A 57 -23.26 12.73 19.00
N THR A 58 -24.45 12.97 19.54
CA THR A 58 -25.50 11.98 19.76
C THR A 58 -26.87 12.55 19.36
N GLY A 59 -27.85 11.68 19.18
CA GLY A 59 -29.21 12.03 18.82
C GLY A 59 -29.56 11.81 17.35
N THR A 60 -30.83 12.00 17.05
CA THR A 60 -31.41 11.88 15.70
C THR A 60 -32.12 13.20 15.39
N PHE A 61 -31.79 13.79 14.25
CA PHE A 61 -32.22 15.14 13.89
C PHE A 61 -33.05 15.10 12.62
N ALA A 62 -34.16 15.83 12.61
CA ALA A 62 -35.03 15.91 11.44
C ALA A 62 -34.45 16.84 10.37
N LEU A 63 -34.42 16.36 9.11
CA LEU A 63 -33.90 17.14 7.98
C LEU A 63 -34.83 18.29 7.54
N HIS A 64 -36.13 18.17 7.79
CA HIS A 64 -37.13 19.20 7.45
C HIS A 64 -36.97 20.52 8.23
N GLN A 65 -36.05 20.57 9.20
CA GLN A 65 -35.67 21.82 9.89
C GLN A 65 -34.62 22.65 9.11
N ALA A 66 -34.26 22.24 7.88
CA ALA A 66 -33.44 23.03 6.94
C ALA A 66 -34.32 23.89 6.00
N ALA A 67 -34.13 25.22 6.00
CA ALA A 67 -34.73 26.13 5.00
C ALA A 67 -33.96 26.06 3.65
N PRO A 68 -34.51 26.55 2.52
CA PRO A 68 -34.66 25.80 1.28
C PRO A 68 -33.48 25.92 0.29
N GLY A 69 -33.18 24.80 -0.38
CA GLY A 69 -32.24 24.72 -1.50
C GLY A 69 -31.45 23.41 -1.59
N ASP A 70 -32.15 22.28 -1.41
CA ASP A 70 -31.70 20.89 -1.68
C ASP A 70 -31.01 20.07 -0.57
N ALA A 71 -31.43 20.27 0.69
CA ALA A 71 -31.21 19.28 1.77
C ALA A 71 -32.55 18.82 2.43
N GLY A 72 -33.65 18.86 1.68
CA GLY A 72 -35.01 18.68 2.19
C GLY A 72 -35.72 17.44 1.65
N GLY A 73 -35.20 16.25 1.92
CA GLY A 73 -36.03 15.04 1.95
C GLY A 73 -36.83 14.97 3.26
N ALA A 74 -38.00 14.31 3.25
CA ALA A 74 -38.59 13.84 4.50
C ALA A 74 -37.66 12.77 5.07
N GLY A 75 -36.97 13.06 6.18
CA GLY A 75 -35.97 12.14 6.70
C GLY A 75 -35.35 12.60 8.01
N SER A 76 -34.47 11.75 8.52
CA SER A 76 -33.68 12.00 9.72
C SER A 76 -32.21 11.77 9.45
N ALA A 77 -31.35 12.40 10.24
CA ALA A 77 -29.92 12.22 10.17
C ALA A 77 -29.33 12.06 11.57
N MET A 78 -28.19 11.39 11.64
CA MET A 78 -27.47 11.13 12.89
C MET A 78 -26.02 11.61 12.77
N PRO A 79 -25.41 12.10 13.86
CA PRO A 79 -23.98 12.38 13.89
C PRO A 79 -23.18 11.10 13.63
N VAL A 80 -22.04 11.21 12.94
CA VAL A 80 -21.11 10.09 12.71
C VAL A 80 -20.74 9.37 14.02
N PHE A 81 -20.51 10.12 15.10
CA PHE A 81 -20.17 9.51 16.40
C PHE A 81 -21.29 8.65 16.97
N ALA A 82 -22.56 9.03 16.75
CA ALA A 82 -23.71 8.22 17.16
C ALA A 82 -23.74 6.89 16.40
N LEU A 83 -23.50 6.91 15.08
CA LEU A 83 -23.43 5.72 14.23
C LEU A 83 -22.24 4.81 14.61
N LEU A 84 -21.10 5.42 14.94
CA LEU A 84 -19.92 4.71 15.42
C LEU A 84 -20.19 4.01 16.74
N ALA A 85 -20.81 4.70 17.69
CA ALA A 85 -21.17 4.16 19.00
C ALA A 85 -22.21 3.03 18.86
N GLU A 86 -23.25 3.22 18.03
CA GLU A 86 -24.25 2.18 17.74
C GLU A 86 -23.59 0.90 17.22
N ARG A 87 -22.65 1.03 16.27
CA ARG A 87 -21.91 -0.12 15.74
C ARG A 87 -21.09 -0.85 16.80
N TYR A 88 -20.19 -0.14 17.50
CA TYR A 88 -19.18 -0.80 18.34
C TYR A 88 -19.63 -1.07 19.78
N LEU A 89 -20.82 -0.60 20.18
CA LEU A 89 -21.48 -1.03 21.41
C LEU A 89 -22.34 -2.29 21.21
N ASP A 90 -22.49 -2.78 19.97
CA ASP A 90 -23.12 -4.06 19.70
C ASP A 90 -22.39 -5.20 20.44
N PRO A 91 -23.11 -6.13 21.10
CA PRO A 91 -22.51 -7.28 21.79
C PRO A 91 -21.55 -8.12 20.94
N ALA A 92 -21.68 -8.11 19.61
CA ALA A 92 -20.75 -8.77 18.69
C ALA A 92 -19.31 -8.21 18.78
N HIS A 93 -19.13 -6.98 19.27
CA HIS A 93 -17.83 -6.35 19.49
C HIS A 93 -17.35 -6.43 20.95
N ALA A 94 -18.09 -7.09 21.83
CA ALA A 94 -17.66 -7.28 23.22
C ALA A 94 -16.35 -8.10 23.30
N PRO A 95 -15.49 -7.86 24.31
CA PRO A 95 -14.27 -8.63 24.52
C PRO A 95 -14.47 -10.15 24.51
N GLU A 96 -15.60 -10.64 25.03
CA GLU A 96 -15.96 -12.05 25.08
C GLU A 96 -16.31 -12.63 23.69
N ALA A 97 -16.82 -11.79 22.77
CA ALA A 97 -17.03 -12.18 21.39
C ALA A 97 -15.69 -12.18 20.62
N ALA A 98 -14.87 -11.15 20.83
CA ALA A 98 -13.54 -11.05 20.22
C ALA A 98 -12.60 -12.18 20.65
N GLU A 99 -12.64 -12.61 21.91
CA GLU A 99 -11.86 -13.74 22.43
C GLU A 99 -12.08 -15.03 21.62
N LYS A 100 -13.33 -15.31 21.24
CA LYS A 100 -13.69 -16.51 20.45
C LYS A 100 -13.08 -16.49 19.05
N VAL A 101 -12.79 -15.30 18.52
CA VAL A 101 -12.25 -15.10 17.18
C VAL A 101 -10.73 -15.06 17.19
N CYS A 102 -10.14 -14.25 18.06
CA CYS A 102 -8.69 -14.00 18.03
C CYS A 102 -7.87 -14.84 19.03
N GLY A 103 -8.54 -15.57 19.94
CA GLY A 103 -7.88 -16.35 20.99
C GLY A 103 -7.23 -15.52 22.10
N VAL A 104 -7.37 -14.19 22.09
CA VAL A 104 -6.89 -13.31 23.16
C VAL A 104 -7.93 -13.26 24.28
N PRO A 105 -7.59 -13.61 25.53
CA PRO A 105 -8.57 -13.62 26.62
C PRO A 105 -9.26 -12.28 26.81
N ALA A 106 -10.59 -12.27 27.02
CA ALA A 106 -11.37 -11.06 27.25
C ALA A 106 -10.80 -10.16 28.37
N PRO A 107 -10.30 -10.70 29.52
CA PRO A 107 -9.62 -9.87 30.53
C PRO A 107 -8.38 -9.14 30.00
N THR A 108 -7.64 -9.76 29.07
CA THR A 108 -6.47 -9.13 28.43
C THR A 108 -6.90 -8.01 27.49
N ILE A 109 -7.94 -8.21 26.69
CA ILE A 109 -8.50 -7.18 25.81
C ILE A 109 -8.95 -5.97 26.63
N ARG A 110 -9.70 -6.21 27.72
CA ARG A 110 -10.14 -5.15 28.65
C ARG A 110 -8.97 -4.42 29.29
N ARG A 111 -7.94 -5.15 29.73
CA ARG A 111 -6.73 -4.57 30.30
C ARG A 111 -6.01 -3.66 29.29
N ILE A 112 -5.78 -4.12 28.06
CA ILE A 112 -5.14 -3.32 27.01
C ILE A 112 -5.97 -2.06 26.71
N ALA A 113 -7.28 -2.19 26.58
CA ALA A 113 -8.16 -1.04 26.35
C ALA A 113 -8.08 -0.02 27.50
N ALA A 114 -8.06 -0.48 28.75
CA ALA A 114 -7.91 0.38 29.93
C ALA A 114 -6.52 1.03 29.99
N GLU A 115 -5.45 0.30 29.66
CA GLU A 115 -4.08 0.82 29.60
C GLU A 115 -3.93 1.91 28.53
N LEU A 116 -4.54 1.71 27.34
CA LEU A 116 -4.57 2.71 26.27
C LEU A 116 -5.34 3.97 26.71
N ALA A 117 -6.52 3.80 27.33
CA ALA A 117 -7.31 4.93 27.82
C ALA A 117 -6.59 5.70 28.93
N LYS A 118 -5.98 4.99 29.88
CA LYS A 118 -5.16 5.58 30.94
C LYS A 118 -3.98 6.35 30.37
N ALA A 119 -3.21 5.75 29.46
CA ALA A 119 -2.08 6.40 28.82
C ALA A 119 -2.51 7.67 28.07
N ALA A 120 -3.60 7.62 27.31
CA ALA A 120 -4.10 8.76 26.56
C ALA A 120 -4.62 9.89 27.46
N PHE A 121 -5.43 9.58 28.48
CA PHE A 121 -6.20 10.59 29.22
C PHE A 121 -5.57 10.98 30.56
N GLU A 122 -5.07 10.02 31.35
CA GLU A 122 -4.38 10.32 32.62
C GLU A 122 -2.90 10.66 32.37
N GLY A 123 -2.29 10.07 31.35
CA GLY A 123 -0.91 10.33 30.92
C GLY A 123 -0.77 11.51 29.96
N ALA A 124 -1.76 12.40 29.86
CA ALA A 124 -1.74 13.53 28.94
C ALA A 124 -0.45 14.37 29.09
N ILE A 125 0.16 14.71 27.96
CA ILE A 125 1.37 15.55 27.92
C ILE A 125 0.95 16.98 27.62
N GLU A 126 1.54 17.97 28.27
CA GLU A 126 1.40 19.37 27.89
C GLU A 126 2.78 19.94 27.58
N LEU A 127 2.93 20.49 26.38
CA LEU A 127 4.12 21.25 26.00
C LEU A 127 3.75 22.73 25.93
N ASP A 128 4.60 23.59 26.49
CA ASP A 128 4.50 25.06 26.38
C ASP A 128 4.92 25.52 24.97
N GLN A 129 4.17 25.03 23.98
CA GLN A 129 4.36 25.24 22.56
C GLN A 129 3.09 25.87 22.00
N PRO A 130 3.03 27.20 21.88
CA PRO A 130 1.87 27.84 21.30
C PRO A 130 1.75 27.54 19.82
N TRP A 131 0.52 27.46 19.33
CA TRP A 131 0.19 27.26 17.92
C TRP A 131 -1.18 27.85 17.58
N THR A 132 -1.42 28.14 16.30
CA THR A 132 -2.72 28.66 15.84
C THR A 132 -3.44 27.63 14.99
N ASP A 133 -4.70 27.34 15.33
CA ASP A 133 -5.52 26.48 14.50
C ASP A 133 -6.06 27.20 13.26
N TRP A 134 -6.60 26.44 12.31
CA TRP A 134 -7.17 26.93 11.06
C TRP A 134 -8.32 27.94 11.25
N THR A 135 -8.96 27.98 12.42
CA THR A 135 -10.01 28.97 12.72
C THR A 135 -9.44 30.31 13.20
N GLY A 136 -8.12 30.38 13.41
CA GLY A 136 -7.44 31.54 13.96
C GLY A 136 -7.36 31.57 15.48
N ARG A 137 -7.84 30.53 16.15
CA ARG A 137 -7.74 30.40 17.61
C ARG A 137 -6.32 30.02 17.99
N ARG A 138 -5.73 30.82 18.89
CA ARG A 138 -4.43 30.54 19.50
C ARG A 138 -4.60 29.56 20.65
N HIS A 139 -3.77 28.54 20.66
CA HIS A 139 -3.61 27.58 21.76
C HIS A 139 -2.26 27.85 22.42
N GLU A 140 -2.22 28.03 23.73
CA GLU A 140 -0.95 28.31 24.43
C GLU A 140 -0.09 27.05 24.63
N LYS A 141 -0.70 25.87 24.51
CA LYS A 141 -0.04 24.58 24.73
C LYS A 141 -0.39 23.58 23.62
N ALA A 142 0.56 22.69 23.33
CA ALA A 142 0.30 21.50 22.54
C ALA A 142 -0.01 20.33 23.49
N VAL A 143 -1.22 19.79 23.40
CA VAL A 143 -1.69 18.68 24.26
C VAL A 143 -1.38 17.34 23.58
N GLY A 144 -0.70 16.45 24.28
CA GLY A 144 -0.33 15.12 23.81
C GLY A 144 -1.20 14.02 24.40
N ARG A 145 -1.37 12.96 23.62
CA ARG A 145 -1.97 11.69 24.02
C ARG A 145 -0.93 10.62 23.72
N PRO A 146 -0.12 10.15 24.71
CA PRO A 146 1.07 9.33 24.45
C PRO A 146 0.74 7.88 24.09
N VAL A 147 0.01 7.70 23.00
CA VAL A 147 -0.34 6.42 22.40
C VAL A 147 0.05 6.47 20.93
N ALA A 148 0.92 5.56 20.52
CA ALA A 148 1.31 5.40 19.14
C ALA A 148 0.98 3.99 18.66
N MET A 149 0.37 3.88 17.48
CA MET A 149 0.09 2.61 16.81
C MET A 149 0.73 2.67 15.44
N HIS A 150 1.28 1.53 15.00
CA HIS A 150 1.92 1.41 13.70
C HIS A 150 1.28 0.29 12.89
N ALA A 151 0.81 0.65 11.70
CA ALA A 151 0.24 -0.25 10.72
C ALA A 151 1.29 -0.52 9.62
N MET A 152 1.56 -1.78 9.32
CA MET A 152 2.47 -2.19 8.26
C MET A 152 1.93 -3.45 7.58
N ARG A 153 2.72 -4.04 6.69
CA ARG A 153 2.37 -5.21 5.89
C ARG A 153 1.81 -6.39 6.70
N GLY A 154 2.30 -6.60 7.93
CA GLY A 154 1.84 -7.67 8.82
C GLY A 154 0.33 -7.68 9.08
N ILE A 155 -0.31 -6.51 9.02
CA ILE A 155 -1.77 -6.39 9.20
C ILE A 155 -2.49 -6.04 7.89
N SER A 156 -1.78 -5.54 6.87
CA SER A 156 -2.40 -5.10 5.62
C SER A 156 -2.40 -6.16 4.52
N ALA A 157 -1.51 -7.15 4.57
CA ALA A 157 -1.39 -8.21 3.56
C ALA A 157 -2.33 -9.40 3.82
N HIS A 158 -3.58 -9.08 4.11
CA HIS A 158 -4.69 -9.99 4.37
C HIS A 158 -5.89 -9.56 3.53
N ALA A 159 -6.81 -10.48 3.23
CA ALA A 159 -8.04 -10.16 2.53
C ALA A 159 -8.96 -9.21 3.30
N ASN A 160 -8.71 -8.98 4.59
CA ASN A 160 -9.41 -7.97 5.42
C ASN A 160 -8.50 -6.82 5.87
N GLY A 161 -7.32 -6.68 5.25
CA GLY A 161 -6.25 -5.78 5.69
C GLY A 161 -6.63 -4.30 5.63
N PHE A 162 -7.47 -3.89 4.69
CA PHE A 162 -7.94 -2.50 4.59
C PHE A 162 -8.75 -2.09 5.82
N HIS A 163 -9.74 -2.91 6.20
CA HIS A 163 -10.57 -2.62 7.37
C HIS A 163 -9.80 -2.73 8.68
N THR A 164 -8.85 -3.67 8.77
CA THR A 164 -7.95 -3.77 9.93
C THR A 164 -7.12 -2.48 10.12
N CYS A 165 -6.51 -1.97 9.05
CA CYS A 165 -5.76 -0.71 9.12
C CYS A 165 -6.68 0.48 9.48
N ARG A 166 -7.89 0.54 8.93
CA ARG A 166 -8.86 1.59 9.27
C ARG A 166 -9.30 1.53 10.73
N ALA A 167 -9.53 0.34 11.29
CA ALA A 167 -9.91 0.17 12.69
C ALA A 167 -8.85 0.72 13.66
N ILE A 168 -7.56 0.51 13.36
CA ILE A 168 -6.45 1.09 14.14
C ILE A 168 -6.51 2.61 14.11
N HIS A 169 -6.70 3.20 12.93
CA HIS A 169 -6.77 4.67 12.81
C HIS A 169 -8.03 5.27 13.46
N VAL A 170 -9.17 4.58 13.41
CA VAL A 170 -10.37 4.95 14.18
C VAL A 170 -10.09 4.96 15.67
N LEU A 171 -9.39 3.94 16.19
CA LEU A 171 -8.98 3.91 17.61
C LEU A 171 -8.04 5.07 17.97
N GLN A 172 -7.05 5.37 17.11
CA GLN A 172 -6.17 6.53 17.33
C GLN A 172 -6.96 7.85 17.37
N MET A 173 -7.96 8.02 16.51
CA MET A 173 -8.84 9.19 16.51
C MET A 173 -9.69 9.25 17.80
N LEU A 174 -10.27 8.14 18.25
CA LEU A 174 -11.05 8.09 19.52
C LEU A 174 -10.23 8.52 20.74
N LEU A 175 -8.93 8.18 20.74
CA LEU A 175 -7.98 8.55 21.79
C LEU A 175 -7.43 9.98 21.65
N GLY A 176 -7.68 10.67 20.52
CA GLY A 176 -7.06 11.96 20.20
C GLY A 176 -5.56 11.88 19.92
N ALA A 177 -5.06 10.69 19.58
CA ALA A 177 -3.65 10.36 19.46
C ALA A 177 -3.14 10.41 18.01
N ILE A 178 -3.48 11.51 17.32
CA ILE A 178 -3.03 11.81 15.96
C ILE A 178 -2.23 13.11 15.99
N ASP A 179 -0.99 13.04 15.54
CA ASP A 179 -0.09 14.17 15.30
C ASP A 179 0.12 15.11 16.49
N CYS A 180 0.16 14.56 17.70
CA CYS A 180 0.36 15.27 18.96
C CYS A 180 1.54 14.68 19.76
N PRO A 181 2.01 15.36 20.82
CA PRO A 181 3.13 14.85 21.63
C PRO A 181 2.90 13.43 22.16
N GLY A 182 3.92 12.57 22.00
CA GLY A 182 3.88 11.16 22.42
C GLY A 182 3.09 10.23 21.49
N ALA A 183 2.43 10.75 20.46
CA ALA A 183 1.59 9.97 19.55
C ALA A 183 2.30 9.65 18.21
N PHE A 184 1.58 8.93 17.34
CA PHE A 184 1.96 8.82 15.93
C PHE A 184 1.95 10.21 15.26
N ARG A 185 3.01 10.55 14.52
CA ARG A 185 3.16 11.83 13.83
C ARG A 185 3.27 11.65 12.33
N TYR A 186 2.69 12.58 11.57
CA TYR A 186 2.88 12.62 10.12
C TYR A 186 4.35 12.88 9.75
N LYS A 187 4.70 12.61 8.49
CA LYS A 187 5.98 13.03 7.91
C LYS A 187 5.64 13.81 6.65
N PRO A 188 6.21 15.02 6.42
CA PRO A 188 5.99 15.72 5.16
C PRO A 188 6.25 14.81 3.95
N PRO A 189 5.44 14.91 2.88
CA PRO A 189 4.40 15.93 2.62
C PRO A 189 3.01 15.63 3.23
N PHE A 190 2.91 14.71 4.19
CA PHE A 190 1.65 14.43 4.90
C PHE A 190 1.50 15.30 6.16
N PRO A 191 0.26 15.57 6.62
CA PRO A 191 -1.02 15.02 6.16
C PRO A 191 -1.52 15.57 4.81
N ARG A 192 -2.42 14.82 4.16
CA ARG A 192 -3.14 15.24 2.95
C ARG A 192 -4.66 15.11 3.18
N PRO A 193 -5.50 15.85 2.43
CA PRO A 193 -6.95 15.64 2.41
C PRO A 193 -7.34 14.19 2.09
N CYS A 194 -8.53 13.77 2.49
CA CYS A 194 -9.06 12.42 2.27
C CYS A 194 -10.41 12.46 1.52
N PRO A 195 -10.55 11.80 0.33
CA PRO A 195 -9.47 11.16 -0.42
C PRO A 195 -8.46 12.21 -0.91
N PRO A 196 -7.16 11.87 -1.00
CA PRO A 196 -6.18 12.79 -1.57
C PRO A 196 -6.39 12.92 -3.08
N GLY A 197 -6.05 14.06 -3.67
CA GLY A 197 -6.03 14.20 -5.13
C GLY A 197 -4.72 13.67 -5.75
N PRO A 198 -4.67 13.41 -7.08
CA PRO A 198 -5.77 13.42 -8.06
C PRO A 198 -6.49 12.06 -8.16
N LYS A 199 -7.50 11.99 -9.04
CA LYS A 199 -8.20 10.77 -9.46
C LYS A 199 -7.33 9.96 -10.44
N PRO A 200 -7.56 8.64 -10.59
CA PRO A 200 -6.80 7.85 -11.56
C PRO A 200 -7.20 8.22 -13.00
N ALA A 201 -6.20 8.35 -13.87
CA ALA A 201 -6.41 8.48 -15.30
C ALA A 201 -6.32 7.12 -16.01
N GLY A 202 -6.82 7.06 -17.25
CA GLY A 202 -6.72 5.87 -18.08
C GLY A 202 -8.05 5.29 -18.50
N HIS A 203 -9.12 6.11 -18.51
CA HIS A 203 -10.34 5.68 -19.17
C HIS A 203 -10.08 5.42 -20.66
N PRO A 204 -10.76 4.47 -21.32
CA PRO A 204 -10.50 4.12 -22.71
C PRO A 204 -10.50 5.32 -23.68
N GLU A 205 -11.33 6.33 -23.44
CA GLU A 205 -11.38 7.57 -24.22
C GLU A 205 -10.20 8.53 -23.98
N GLN A 206 -9.42 8.33 -22.91
CA GLN A 206 -8.24 9.12 -22.57
C GLN A 206 -6.94 8.48 -23.09
N VAL A 207 -6.98 7.21 -23.49
CA VAL A 207 -5.80 6.43 -23.88
C VAL A 207 -5.78 6.26 -25.40
N HIS A 208 -4.76 6.82 -26.03
CA HIS A 208 -4.59 6.74 -27.49
C HIS A 208 -3.17 6.33 -27.84
N ALA A 209 -3.04 5.44 -28.82
CA ALA A 209 -1.75 5.00 -29.33
C ALA A 209 -0.88 6.19 -29.78
N GLY A 210 0.41 6.17 -29.42
CA GLY A 210 1.37 7.22 -29.79
C GLY A 210 1.17 8.56 -29.07
N ARG A 211 0.26 8.65 -28.08
CA ARG A 211 0.04 9.86 -27.29
C ARG A 211 0.28 9.57 -25.80
N PRO A 212 0.90 10.51 -25.06
CA PRO A 212 0.98 10.38 -23.60
C PRO A 212 -0.43 10.46 -22.99
N MET A 213 -0.64 9.76 -21.88
CA MET A 213 -1.82 9.96 -21.05
C MET A 213 -1.86 11.40 -20.52
N ALA A 214 -3.05 11.99 -20.44
CA ALA A 214 -3.23 13.37 -19.98
C ALA A 214 -2.87 13.56 -18.51
N GLU A 215 -3.12 12.53 -17.69
CA GLU A 215 -2.92 12.56 -16.23
C GLU A 215 -2.26 11.26 -15.74
N ALA A 216 -1.93 11.20 -14.45
CA ALA A 216 -1.25 10.06 -13.87
C ALA A 216 -2.17 8.80 -13.84
N PRO A 217 -1.64 7.61 -14.18
CA PRO A 217 -2.43 6.38 -14.18
C PRO A 217 -2.80 5.87 -12.77
N LEU A 218 -2.24 6.48 -11.72
CA LEU A 218 -2.55 6.19 -10.32
C LEU A 218 -3.26 7.40 -9.70
N GLY A 219 -4.18 7.12 -8.78
CA GLY A 219 -4.92 8.14 -8.05
C GLY A 219 -5.84 7.54 -7.01
N PHE A 220 -6.75 8.35 -6.48
CA PHE A 220 -7.68 7.96 -5.43
C PHE A 220 -9.12 8.18 -5.89
N VAL A 221 -9.87 7.10 -6.00
CA VAL A 221 -11.30 7.14 -6.36
C VAL A 221 -12.13 7.74 -5.23
N ALA A 222 -13.11 8.57 -5.57
CA ALA A 222 -14.08 9.15 -4.64
C ALA A 222 -15.48 8.51 -4.77
N GLY A 223 -15.74 7.78 -5.85
CA GLY A 223 -16.98 7.04 -6.08
C GLY A 223 -16.94 6.18 -7.35
N PRO A 224 -18.04 5.48 -7.66
CA PRO A 224 -18.19 4.64 -8.86
C PRO A 224 -17.85 5.33 -10.19
N GLU A 225 -18.11 6.63 -10.28
CA GLU A 225 -17.84 7.44 -11.47
C GLU A 225 -16.34 7.57 -11.81
N ASP A 226 -15.45 7.26 -10.87
CA ASP A 226 -13.99 7.35 -11.05
C ASP A 226 -13.36 6.00 -11.45
N LEU A 227 -14.17 4.95 -11.67
CA LEU A 227 -13.68 3.62 -12.04
C LEU A 227 -13.20 3.57 -13.49
N LEU A 228 -12.09 2.88 -13.72
CA LEU A 228 -11.53 2.61 -15.04
C LEU A 228 -12.15 1.33 -15.61
N VAL A 229 -13.41 1.44 -16.04
CA VAL A 229 -14.17 0.37 -16.69
C VAL A 229 -14.70 0.82 -18.06
N ASP A 230 -14.95 -0.14 -18.95
CA ASP A 230 -15.64 0.14 -20.21
C ASP A 230 -17.16 0.32 -20.02
N ALA A 231 -17.88 0.59 -21.11
CA ALA A 231 -19.33 0.77 -21.09
C ALA A 231 -20.12 -0.47 -20.62
N ALA A 232 -19.51 -1.67 -20.64
CA ALA A 232 -20.08 -2.90 -20.13
C ALA A 232 -19.67 -3.19 -18.66
N GLY A 233 -18.90 -2.29 -18.04
CA GLY A 233 -18.38 -2.44 -16.68
C GLY A 233 -17.17 -3.37 -16.57
N ARG A 234 -16.53 -3.74 -17.70
CA ARG A 234 -15.33 -4.59 -17.70
C ARG A 234 -14.08 -3.77 -17.37
N PRO A 235 -13.06 -4.35 -16.72
CA PRO A 235 -11.83 -3.62 -16.40
C PRO A 235 -11.12 -3.06 -17.64
N ALA A 236 -10.71 -1.78 -17.59
CA ALA A 236 -9.97 -1.14 -18.69
C ALA A 236 -8.45 -1.37 -18.61
N ARG A 237 -7.93 -1.73 -17.43
CA ARG A 237 -6.51 -2.02 -17.22
C ARG A 237 -6.26 -3.52 -17.18
N ILE A 238 -5.11 -3.96 -17.69
CA ILE A 238 -4.68 -5.36 -17.67
C ILE A 238 -4.58 -5.91 -16.25
N ASP A 239 -4.23 -5.07 -15.26
CA ASP A 239 -4.15 -5.46 -13.86
C ASP A 239 -5.50 -5.31 -13.12
N ARG A 240 -6.57 -4.89 -13.80
CA ARG A 240 -7.91 -4.70 -13.23
C ARG A 240 -8.00 -3.68 -12.09
N ALA A 241 -6.95 -2.89 -11.85
CA ALA A 241 -6.98 -1.85 -10.83
C ALA A 241 -8.02 -0.76 -11.19
N PHE A 242 -8.70 -0.23 -10.18
CA PHE A 242 -9.79 0.74 -10.35
C PHE A 242 -11.00 0.20 -11.13
N SER A 243 -11.20 -1.13 -11.15
CA SER A 243 -12.41 -1.76 -11.65
C SER A 243 -13.38 -2.11 -10.51
N TRP A 244 -14.55 -2.66 -10.83
CA TRP A 244 -15.47 -3.18 -9.81
C TRP A 244 -14.90 -4.35 -8.99
N GLU A 245 -13.86 -5.05 -9.46
CA GLU A 245 -13.19 -6.09 -8.70
C GLU A 245 -12.29 -5.48 -7.60
N HIS A 246 -11.57 -4.40 -7.93
CA HIS A 246 -10.64 -3.71 -7.03
C HIS A 246 -10.74 -2.18 -7.13
N PRO A 247 -11.84 -1.58 -6.63
CA PRO A 247 -12.13 -0.15 -6.81
C PRO A 247 -11.07 0.81 -6.31
N VAL A 248 -10.44 0.52 -5.15
CA VAL A 248 -9.53 1.46 -4.46
C VAL A 248 -8.07 1.00 -4.57
N ALA A 249 -7.71 0.37 -5.69
CA ALA A 249 -6.35 -0.15 -5.95
C ALA A 249 -5.33 0.94 -6.31
N ALA A 250 -5.06 1.85 -5.38
CA ALA A 250 -4.19 3.03 -5.55
C ALA A 250 -2.74 2.69 -5.99
N HIS A 251 -2.28 1.45 -5.76
CA HIS A 251 -0.94 0.97 -6.14
C HIS A 251 -0.94 -0.03 -7.31
N GLY A 252 -2.09 -0.24 -7.97
CA GLY A 252 -2.26 -1.27 -8.99
C GLY A 252 -2.25 -2.69 -8.42
N MET A 253 -2.44 -3.67 -9.30
CA MET A 253 -2.52 -5.10 -8.96
C MET A 253 -1.36 -5.87 -9.57
N MET A 254 -0.12 -5.48 -9.24
CA MET A 254 1.10 -6.08 -9.84
C MET A 254 1.10 -7.62 -9.81
N HIS A 255 0.53 -8.23 -8.78
CA HIS A 255 0.49 -9.69 -8.62
C HIS A 255 -0.43 -10.40 -9.61
N MET A 256 -1.35 -9.69 -10.27
CA MET A 256 -2.29 -10.26 -11.25
C MET A 256 -1.84 -10.08 -12.71
N VAL A 257 -0.95 -9.11 -12.98
CA VAL A 257 -0.56 -8.71 -14.36
C VAL A 257 -0.14 -9.89 -15.23
N ILE A 258 0.71 -10.80 -14.71
CA ILE A 258 1.21 -11.94 -15.50
C ILE A 258 0.09 -12.92 -15.82
N ARG A 259 -0.79 -13.20 -14.86
CA ARG A 259 -1.94 -14.08 -15.07
C ARG A 259 -2.90 -13.51 -16.11
N ASP A 260 -3.28 -12.26 -15.93
CA ASP A 260 -4.22 -11.58 -16.83
C ASP A 260 -3.64 -11.45 -18.25
N ALA A 261 -2.35 -11.15 -18.38
CA ALA A 261 -1.64 -11.15 -19.67
C ALA A 261 -1.61 -12.52 -20.34
N TRP A 262 -1.26 -13.57 -19.59
CA TRP A 262 -1.24 -14.96 -20.07
C TRP A 262 -2.64 -15.41 -20.54
N ALA A 263 -3.66 -15.13 -19.73
CA ALA A 263 -5.06 -15.42 -20.06
C ALA A 263 -5.54 -14.60 -21.27
N GLY A 264 -5.05 -13.36 -21.41
CA GLY A 264 -5.60 -12.38 -22.35
C GLY A 264 -6.94 -11.82 -21.90
N ASP A 265 -7.13 -11.70 -20.59
CA ASP A 265 -8.36 -11.24 -19.96
C ASP A 265 -7.99 -10.13 -18.95
N PRO A 266 -8.47 -8.89 -19.12
CA PRO A 266 -9.53 -8.43 -20.04
C PRO A 266 -9.14 -8.35 -21.52
N TYR A 267 -7.84 -8.36 -21.85
CA TYR A 267 -7.35 -8.30 -23.23
C TYR A 267 -5.91 -8.83 -23.34
N LYS A 268 -5.46 -9.08 -24.57
CA LYS A 268 -4.07 -9.46 -24.86
C LYS A 268 -3.15 -8.23 -24.86
N ILE A 269 -1.93 -8.42 -24.37
CA ILE A 269 -0.86 -7.42 -24.47
C ILE A 269 0.18 -7.85 -25.50
N ASP A 270 0.80 -6.88 -26.17
CA ASP A 270 1.92 -7.13 -27.08
C ASP A 270 3.26 -7.20 -26.35
N LEU A 271 3.35 -6.57 -25.17
CA LEU A 271 4.60 -6.37 -24.44
C LEU A 271 4.37 -6.28 -22.93
N LEU A 272 5.14 -7.07 -22.17
CA LEU A 272 5.27 -6.97 -20.73
C LEU A 272 6.64 -6.36 -20.37
N PHE A 273 6.64 -5.26 -19.62
CA PHE A 273 7.86 -4.65 -19.10
C PHE A 273 7.96 -4.87 -17.59
N LEU A 274 9.03 -5.52 -17.13
CA LEU A 274 9.34 -5.68 -15.71
C LEU A 274 10.61 -4.88 -15.35
N TYR A 275 10.52 -4.03 -14.33
CA TYR A 275 11.67 -3.28 -13.79
C TYR A 275 11.89 -3.65 -12.33
N MET A 276 13.08 -4.19 -12.02
CA MET A 276 13.50 -4.59 -10.66
C MET A 276 12.47 -5.45 -9.90
N ALA A 277 11.63 -6.19 -10.62
CA ALA A 277 10.57 -7.02 -10.07
C ALA A 277 10.88 -8.50 -10.34
N ASN A 278 11.11 -9.27 -9.29
CA ASN A 278 11.47 -10.69 -9.40
C ASN A 278 10.22 -11.59 -9.41
N MET A 279 9.35 -11.37 -10.40
CA MET A 279 8.03 -12.00 -10.51
C MET A 279 8.09 -13.51 -10.78
N ALA A 280 9.16 -14.01 -11.41
CA ALA A 280 9.36 -15.45 -11.54
C ALA A 280 9.81 -16.13 -10.23
N TRP A 281 9.80 -15.41 -9.10
CA TRP A 281 10.25 -15.91 -7.81
C TRP A 281 9.45 -15.34 -6.63
N ASN A 282 10.07 -14.56 -5.74
CA ASN A 282 9.49 -14.18 -4.46
C ASN A 282 8.57 -12.94 -4.50
N SER A 283 8.46 -12.27 -5.64
CA SER A 283 7.49 -11.19 -5.84
C SER A 283 6.11 -11.67 -6.28
N ALA A 284 5.96 -12.94 -6.65
CA ALA A 284 4.68 -13.53 -7.02
C ALA A 284 4.08 -14.39 -5.90
N MET A 285 2.75 -14.40 -5.83
CA MET A 285 2.00 -15.52 -5.25
C MET A 285 1.98 -16.64 -6.29
N ASN A 286 1.98 -17.89 -5.84
CA ASN A 286 2.04 -19.07 -6.70
C ASN A 286 3.21 -19.03 -7.70
N THR A 287 4.43 -18.99 -7.17
CA THR A 287 5.66 -18.87 -7.97
C THR A 287 5.78 -19.95 -9.06
N ALA A 288 5.35 -21.18 -8.79
CA ALA A 288 5.48 -22.27 -9.75
C ALA A 288 4.56 -22.07 -10.98
N GLU A 289 3.31 -21.68 -10.76
CA GLU A 289 2.39 -21.37 -11.86
C GLU A 289 2.81 -20.09 -12.60
N THR A 290 3.30 -19.07 -11.89
CA THR A 290 3.82 -17.85 -12.52
C THR A 290 4.97 -18.15 -13.48
N ILE A 291 5.91 -19.02 -13.07
CA ILE A 291 6.97 -19.52 -13.96
C ILE A 291 6.38 -20.24 -15.19
N GLY A 292 5.35 -21.07 -14.99
CA GLY A 292 4.64 -21.75 -16.07
C GLY A 292 4.04 -20.75 -17.07
N MET A 293 3.31 -19.74 -16.59
CA MET A 293 2.65 -18.73 -17.42
C MET A 293 3.65 -17.90 -18.23
N LEU A 294 4.82 -17.57 -17.67
CA LEU A 294 5.89 -16.86 -18.38
C LEU A 294 6.53 -17.67 -19.51
N ALA A 295 6.42 -19.01 -19.47
CA ALA A 295 7.02 -19.91 -20.45
C ALA A 295 5.99 -20.62 -21.33
N ASP A 296 4.69 -20.39 -21.13
CA ASP A 296 3.63 -21.11 -21.81
C ASP A 296 3.46 -20.64 -23.25
N THR A 297 3.16 -21.60 -24.13
CA THR A 297 2.98 -21.38 -25.57
C THR A 297 1.60 -21.83 -25.99
N ASP A 298 1.01 -21.16 -26.97
CA ASP A 298 -0.23 -21.62 -27.59
C ASP A 298 0.08 -22.85 -28.47
N PRO A 299 -0.50 -24.04 -28.19
CA PRO A 299 -0.24 -25.23 -28.98
C PRO A 299 -0.65 -25.13 -30.46
N ALA A 300 -1.57 -24.23 -30.80
CA ALA A 300 -2.03 -24.04 -32.18
C ALA A 300 -1.08 -23.18 -33.02
N THR A 301 -0.42 -22.18 -32.41
CA THR A 301 0.50 -21.27 -33.13
C THR A 301 1.97 -21.53 -32.84
N GLY A 302 2.28 -22.17 -31.71
CA GLY A 302 3.64 -22.32 -31.18
C GLY A 302 4.21 -21.04 -30.57
N GLU A 303 3.45 -19.94 -30.53
CA GLU A 303 3.90 -18.66 -29.99
C GLU A 303 3.71 -18.59 -28.47
N TYR A 304 4.55 -17.83 -27.78
CA TYR A 304 4.35 -17.55 -26.36
C TYR A 304 3.04 -16.79 -26.12
N ARG A 305 2.31 -17.17 -25.07
CA ARG A 305 1.05 -16.49 -24.71
C ARG A 305 1.26 -15.05 -24.26
N ILE A 306 2.44 -14.74 -23.72
CA ILE A 306 2.94 -13.38 -23.50
C ILE A 306 4.00 -13.14 -24.58
N PRO A 307 3.70 -12.37 -25.64
CA PRO A 307 4.53 -12.37 -26.86
C PRO A 307 5.93 -11.81 -26.69
N ARG A 308 6.10 -10.82 -25.80
CA ARG A 308 7.39 -10.15 -25.59
C ARG A 308 7.55 -9.68 -24.16
N ILE A 309 8.69 -10.01 -23.56
CA ILE A 309 9.05 -9.65 -22.19
C ILE A 309 10.35 -8.84 -22.20
N ILE A 310 10.28 -7.62 -21.66
CA ILE A 310 11.45 -6.79 -21.38
C ILE A 310 11.72 -6.82 -19.88
N VAL A 311 12.97 -7.06 -19.48
CA VAL A 311 13.40 -6.99 -18.09
C VAL A 311 14.54 -5.99 -17.93
N ALA A 312 14.35 -5.03 -17.05
CA ALA A 312 15.42 -4.16 -16.54
C ALA A 312 15.81 -4.61 -15.13
N ASP A 313 17.04 -5.13 -14.97
CA ASP A 313 17.57 -5.64 -13.71
C ASP A 313 19.08 -5.37 -13.63
N ALA A 314 19.58 -5.19 -12.41
CA ALA A 314 21.01 -5.02 -12.14
C ALA A 314 21.72 -6.37 -11.93
N PHE A 315 20.97 -7.46 -11.73
CA PHE A 315 21.48 -8.79 -11.44
C PHE A 315 20.84 -9.85 -12.32
N TRP A 316 21.51 -11.00 -12.47
CA TRP A 316 20.95 -12.19 -13.11
C TRP A 316 19.93 -12.89 -12.17
N SER A 317 18.82 -12.21 -11.88
CA SER A 317 17.75 -12.71 -11.00
C SER A 317 16.98 -13.87 -11.65
N GLU A 318 16.10 -14.53 -10.90
CA GLU A 318 15.29 -15.64 -11.42
C GLU A 318 14.36 -15.24 -12.58
N THR A 319 14.05 -13.95 -12.71
CA THR A 319 13.13 -13.43 -13.76
C THR A 319 13.85 -13.14 -15.07
N VAL A 320 15.13 -12.77 -15.05
CA VAL A 320 15.88 -12.39 -16.27
C VAL A 320 15.90 -13.49 -17.35
N PRO A 321 16.02 -14.80 -17.04
CA PRO A 321 16.02 -15.85 -18.06
C PRO A 321 14.73 -15.97 -18.90
N TYR A 322 13.64 -15.30 -18.52
CA TYR A 322 12.37 -15.28 -19.26
C TYR A 322 12.23 -14.07 -20.19
N ALA A 323 13.21 -13.17 -20.22
CA ALA A 323 13.16 -11.96 -21.03
C ALA A 323 13.58 -12.23 -22.48
N ASP A 324 12.90 -11.59 -23.43
CA ASP A 324 13.36 -11.45 -24.82
C ASP A 324 14.43 -10.38 -24.94
N LEU A 325 14.31 -9.32 -24.14
CA LEU A 325 15.26 -8.21 -24.07
C LEU A 325 15.58 -7.89 -22.62
N VAL A 326 16.87 -7.94 -22.30
CA VAL A 326 17.40 -7.50 -21.02
C VAL A 326 17.99 -6.10 -21.20
N LEU A 327 17.63 -5.18 -20.31
CA LEU A 327 18.23 -3.85 -20.19
C LEU A 327 19.08 -3.84 -18.90
N PRO A 328 20.39 -4.09 -18.98
CA PRO A 328 21.25 -4.19 -17.80
C PRO A 328 21.37 -2.87 -17.05
N ASP A 329 20.84 -2.83 -15.82
CA ASP A 329 20.87 -1.65 -14.95
C ASP A 329 22.17 -1.59 -14.12
N THR A 330 22.45 -0.42 -13.58
CA THR A 330 23.54 -0.18 -12.63
C THR A 330 23.10 -0.39 -11.18
N THR A 331 24.06 -0.50 -10.28
CA THR A 331 23.80 -0.40 -8.84
C THR A 331 23.65 1.06 -8.40
N TYR A 332 23.15 1.29 -7.18
CA TYR A 332 22.93 2.63 -6.64
C TYR A 332 24.21 3.46 -6.43
N LEU A 333 25.40 2.84 -6.51
CA LEU A 333 26.71 3.52 -6.38
C LEU A 333 27.23 4.10 -7.70
N GLU A 334 26.60 3.74 -8.81
CA GLU A 334 27.08 3.99 -10.18
C GLU A 334 26.17 4.97 -10.94
N ARG A 335 25.15 5.55 -10.28
CA ARG A 335 24.15 6.40 -10.94
C ARG A 335 23.72 7.61 -10.13
N TRP A 336 23.18 8.58 -10.84
CA TRP A 336 22.35 9.63 -10.24
C TRP A 336 21.00 9.06 -9.83
N ASP A 337 20.50 9.47 -8.67
CA ASP A 337 19.18 9.12 -8.16
C ASP A 337 18.62 10.27 -7.31
N CYS A 338 17.31 10.33 -7.09
CA CYS A 338 16.71 11.28 -6.15
C CYS A 338 15.66 10.61 -5.26
N ILE A 339 15.77 10.84 -3.95
CA ILE A 339 14.83 10.37 -2.93
C ILE A 339 13.90 11.54 -2.59
N SER A 340 12.86 11.70 -3.43
CA SER A 340 12.05 12.91 -3.53
C SER A 340 10.88 13.00 -2.54
N LEU A 341 10.49 14.23 -2.17
CA LEU A 341 9.22 14.55 -1.51
C LEU A 341 7.98 14.20 -2.34
N LEU A 342 8.11 13.97 -3.65
CA LEU A 342 7.02 13.62 -4.54
C LEU A 342 6.69 12.12 -4.55
N ASP A 343 7.56 11.27 -4.01
CA ASP A 343 7.38 9.81 -3.99
C ASP A 343 7.66 9.22 -2.60
N ARG A 344 8.94 9.10 -2.21
CA ARG A 344 9.38 8.45 -0.97
C ARG A 344 10.43 9.29 -0.24
N PRO A 345 10.02 10.32 0.51
CA PRO A 345 10.99 11.19 1.18
C PRO A 345 11.68 10.53 2.37
N ILE A 346 12.88 11.03 2.70
CA ILE A 346 13.60 10.73 3.94
C ILE A 346 13.19 11.65 5.11
N SER A 347 12.00 12.25 5.02
CA SER A 347 11.49 13.20 6.00
C SER A 347 11.33 12.58 7.38
N SER A 348 11.56 13.39 8.43
CA SER A 348 11.18 13.04 9.79
C SER A 348 9.86 13.74 10.16
N ALA A 349 9.36 13.48 11.37
CA ALA A 349 8.22 14.23 11.87
C ALA A 349 8.56 15.72 12.14
N ASP A 350 9.85 16.05 12.24
CA ASP A 350 10.34 17.40 12.55
C ASP A 350 10.60 18.25 11.32
N GLY A 351 10.48 17.69 10.11
CA GLY A 351 10.45 18.47 8.89
C GLY A 351 10.78 17.72 7.62
N PRO A 352 10.62 18.39 6.46
CA PRO A 352 10.86 17.79 5.17
C PRO A 352 12.35 17.54 4.94
N ALA A 353 12.61 16.44 4.25
CA ALA A 353 13.93 16.11 3.74
C ALA A 353 13.82 15.26 2.48
N ASP A 354 14.71 15.53 1.54
CA ASP A 354 14.97 14.74 0.35
C ASP A 354 16.49 14.63 0.13
N ALA A 355 16.88 13.76 -0.80
CA ALA A 355 18.29 13.49 -1.04
C ALA A 355 18.56 13.13 -2.50
N ILE A 356 19.82 13.25 -2.88
CA ILE A 356 20.35 12.67 -4.11
C ILE A 356 21.20 11.46 -3.80
N ARG A 357 21.40 10.62 -4.81
CA ARG A 357 22.59 9.77 -4.90
C ARG A 357 23.40 10.29 -6.08
N GLN A 358 24.71 10.36 -5.90
CA GLN A 358 25.65 10.66 -6.97
C GLN A 358 26.49 9.42 -7.28
N PRO A 359 26.92 9.22 -8.53
CA PRO A 359 27.83 8.15 -8.87
C PRO A 359 29.17 8.35 -8.15
N ILE A 360 29.60 7.33 -7.40
CA ILE A 360 30.93 7.28 -6.77
C ILE A 360 31.80 6.17 -7.35
N LEU A 361 31.21 5.29 -8.15
CA LEU A 361 31.89 4.26 -8.92
C LEU A 361 31.60 4.45 -10.40
N LYS A 362 32.63 4.31 -11.23
CA LYS A 362 32.47 4.22 -12.68
C LYS A 362 32.10 2.77 -13.03
N PRO A 363 31.05 2.53 -13.83
CA PRO A 363 30.79 1.19 -14.37
C PRO A 363 32.00 0.63 -15.11
N ASP A 364 32.30 -0.64 -14.86
CA ASP A 364 33.38 -1.42 -15.49
C ASP A 364 32.84 -2.43 -16.54
N ARG A 365 31.55 -2.30 -16.88
CA ARG A 365 30.77 -3.22 -17.71
C ARG A 365 29.82 -2.43 -18.61
N ASP A 366 29.30 -3.07 -19.67
CA ASP A 366 28.35 -2.45 -20.60
C ASP A 366 26.93 -2.42 -20.01
N VAL A 367 26.71 -1.47 -19.12
CA VAL A 367 25.46 -1.24 -18.40
C VAL A 367 25.14 0.25 -18.41
N ARG A 368 23.86 0.59 -18.26
CA ARG A 368 23.42 1.99 -18.19
C ARG A 368 22.44 2.15 -17.03
N PRO A 369 22.48 3.27 -16.28
CA PRO A 369 21.43 3.57 -15.31
C PRO A 369 20.06 3.53 -15.99
N PHE A 370 19.13 2.75 -15.43
CA PHE A 370 17.84 2.53 -16.07
C PHE A 370 17.04 3.83 -16.28
N GLN A 371 17.18 4.80 -15.39
CA GLN A 371 16.57 6.12 -15.53
C GLN A 371 17.07 6.87 -16.78
N ASP A 372 18.37 6.77 -17.10
CA ASP A 372 18.93 7.35 -18.33
C ASP A 372 18.38 6.63 -19.57
N VAL A 373 18.22 5.30 -19.48
CA VAL A 373 17.64 4.49 -20.55
C VAL A 373 16.19 4.89 -20.82
N LEU A 374 15.39 5.15 -19.78
CA LEU A 374 14.01 5.60 -19.92
C LEU A 374 13.91 6.98 -20.59
N ILE A 375 14.79 7.92 -20.22
CA ILE A 375 14.85 9.26 -20.83
C ILE A 375 15.24 9.16 -22.31
N ASP A 376 16.28 8.38 -22.62
CA ASP A 376 16.75 8.14 -23.98
C ASP A 376 15.65 7.46 -24.82
N LEU A 377 14.95 6.47 -24.28
CA LEU A 377 13.81 5.83 -24.94
C LEU A 377 12.69 6.83 -25.21
N GLY A 378 12.33 7.67 -24.23
CA GLY A 378 11.31 8.71 -24.41
C GLY A 378 11.66 9.70 -25.52
N ALA A 379 12.93 10.11 -25.62
CA ALA A 379 13.42 10.97 -26.68
C ALA A 379 13.38 10.28 -28.06
N ARG A 380 13.84 9.02 -28.15
CA ARG A 380 13.80 8.22 -29.39
C ARG A 380 12.39 7.94 -29.90
N LEU A 381 11.43 7.82 -28.99
CA LEU A 381 10.01 7.67 -29.31
C LEU A 381 9.33 9.00 -29.66
N GLY A 382 10.02 10.14 -29.56
CA GLY A 382 9.45 11.45 -29.87
C GLY A 382 8.41 11.92 -28.86
N LEU A 383 8.43 11.42 -27.62
CA LEU A 383 7.42 11.77 -26.63
C LEU A 383 7.55 13.26 -26.24
N PRO A 384 6.46 14.06 -26.28
CA PRO A 384 6.55 15.52 -26.08
C PRO A 384 7.21 15.98 -24.76
N ALA A 385 7.11 15.15 -23.71
CA ALA A 385 7.74 15.42 -22.41
C ALA A 385 9.27 15.22 -22.42
N PHE A 386 9.80 14.53 -23.42
CA PHE A 386 11.23 14.16 -23.55
C PHE A 386 11.89 14.72 -24.80
N THR A 387 11.14 15.43 -25.65
CA THR A 387 11.67 16.14 -26.83
C THR A 387 11.38 17.64 -26.79
N THR A 388 12.19 18.41 -27.50
CA THR A 388 11.93 19.82 -27.84
C THR A 388 11.04 19.90 -29.09
N ALA A 389 10.54 21.10 -29.42
CA ALA A 389 9.75 21.31 -30.63
C ALA A 389 10.49 20.91 -31.93
N ASP A 390 11.82 21.02 -31.93
CA ASP A 390 12.70 20.64 -33.04
C ASP A 390 13.07 19.14 -33.05
N GLY A 391 12.50 18.35 -32.13
CA GLY A 391 12.72 16.90 -32.03
C GLY A 391 13.99 16.47 -31.29
N ASN A 392 14.78 17.41 -30.74
CA ASN A 392 15.96 17.09 -29.94
C ASN A 392 15.57 16.54 -28.57
N ALA A 393 16.45 15.74 -27.95
CA ALA A 393 16.25 15.29 -26.57
C ALA A 393 16.17 16.49 -25.62
N ARG A 394 15.14 16.51 -24.76
CA ARG A 394 14.93 17.59 -23.78
C ARG A 394 15.92 17.54 -22.61
N TYR A 395 16.38 16.35 -22.25
CA TYR A 395 17.34 16.12 -21.17
C TYR A 395 18.60 15.40 -21.72
N PRO A 396 19.42 16.08 -22.54
CA PRO A 396 20.61 15.47 -23.13
C PRO A 396 21.66 15.02 -22.09
N GLY A 397 21.61 15.55 -20.87
CA GLY A 397 22.46 15.10 -19.76
C GLY A 397 21.89 13.90 -18.97
N GLY A 398 20.84 13.24 -19.46
CA GLY A 398 20.23 12.08 -18.83
C GLY A 398 19.47 12.44 -17.54
N TYR A 399 19.50 11.56 -16.55
CA TYR A 399 18.71 11.68 -15.34
C TYR A 399 19.18 12.82 -14.43
N ALA A 400 20.47 13.14 -14.41
CA ALA A 400 20.98 14.30 -13.68
C ALA A 400 20.36 15.61 -14.19
N ASP A 401 20.27 15.76 -15.50
CA ASP A 401 19.63 16.88 -16.17
C ASP A 401 18.11 16.90 -15.90
N TYR A 402 17.45 15.74 -15.99
CA TYR A 402 16.05 15.59 -15.62
C TYR A 402 15.77 16.00 -14.17
N ILE A 403 16.59 15.60 -13.20
CA ILE A 403 16.40 15.95 -11.78
C ILE A 403 16.35 17.47 -11.59
N VAL A 404 17.19 18.22 -12.31
CA VAL A 404 17.27 19.67 -12.20
C VAL A 404 16.11 20.35 -12.95
N ASN A 405 15.92 19.97 -14.21
CA ASN A 405 15.13 20.74 -15.17
C ASN A 405 13.69 20.26 -15.33
N HIS A 406 13.35 19.03 -14.92
CA HIS A 406 11.97 18.57 -14.97
C HIS A 406 11.10 19.34 -13.96
N GLU A 407 9.92 19.76 -14.40
CA GLU A 407 8.89 20.33 -13.54
C GLU A 407 7.65 19.44 -13.55
N ARG A 408 7.28 18.93 -12.38
CA ARG A 408 6.04 18.15 -12.19
C ARG A 408 4.81 19.07 -12.21
N ALA A 409 4.99 20.29 -11.72
CA ALA A 409 4.06 21.41 -11.78
C ALA A 409 4.89 22.69 -11.87
N PRO A 410 4.33 23.84 -12.28
CA PRO A 410 5.09 25.08 -12.43
C PRO A 410 5.93 25.42 -11.18
N GLY A 411 7.25 25.44 -11.36
CA GLY A 411 8.23 25.68 -10.29
C GLY A 411 8.46 24.54 -9.30
N ILE A 412 7.86 23.35 -9.49
CA ILE A 412 8.02 22.20 -8.60
C ILE A 412 8.75 21.09 -9.36
N GLY A 413 10.00 20.83 -8.97
CA GLY A 413 10.82 19.76 -9.52
C GLY A 413 10.93 18.53 -8.60
N PRO A 414 11.73 17.53 -9.00
CA PRO A 414 12.01 16.34 -8.19
C PRO A 414 12.65 16.61 -6.82
N LEU A 415 13.41 17.70 -6.66
CA LEU A 415 14.10 18.07 -5.43
C LEU A 415 13.62 19.43 -4.91
N ALA A 416 13.49 19.56 -3.59
CA ALA A 416 13.02 20.78 -2.93
C ALA A 416 14.15 21.71 -2.48
N GLY A 417 15.32 21.19 -2.10
CA GLY A 417 16.45 22.00 -1.64
C GLY A 417 17.07 22.84 -2.76
N TRP A 418 17.43 24.09 -2.45
CA TRP A 418 18.05 25.05 -3.39
C TRP A 418 17.34 25.14 -4.75
N ARG A 419 16.01 25.10 -4.73
CA ARG A 419 15.19 25.39 -5.92
C ARG A 419 15.25 26.89 -6.19
N GLY A 420 15.16 27.35 -7.43
CA GLY A 420 15.28 28.78 -7.76
C GLY A 420 16.72 29.29 -7.83
N THR A 421 16.93 30.42 -8.51
CA THR A 421 18.26 30.98 -8.80
C THR A 421 18.78 31.96 -7.73
N ASP A 422 18.02 32.16 -6.65
CA ASP A 422 18.32 33.14 -5.58
C ASP A 422 19.00 32.52 -4.36
N GLU A 423 19.41 31.24 -4.46
CA GLU A 423 20.00 30.41 -3.40
C GLU A 423 19.12 30.15 -2.16
N GLN A 424 18.03 30.89 -1.99
CA GLN A 424 17.17 30.85 -0.80
C GLN A 424 15.88 30.08 -1.03
N SER A 425 15.41 30.03 -2.28
CA SER A 425 14.15 29.38 -2.63
C SER A 425 14.21 27.85 -2.34
N GLN A 426 13.09 27.32 -1.82
CA GLN A 426 12.95 25.94 -1.39
C GLN A 426 11.55 25.44 -1.72
N GLY A 427 11.44 24.18 -2.14
CA GLY A 427 10.18 23.52 -2.52
C GLY A 427 9.59 24.00 -3.84
N ARG A 428 9.54 25.31 -4.08
CA ARG A 428 9.03 25.94 -5.30
C ARG A 428 9.96 27.04 -5.81
N GLY A 429 10.23 27.04 -7.11
CA GLY A 429 11.05 28.03 -7.81
C GLY A 429 11.50 27.51 -9.18
N ALA A 430 12.15 28.36 -9.97
CA ALA A 430 12.73 27.96 -11.25
C ALA A 430 13.76 26.82 -11.10
N ALA A 431 14.03 26.08 -12.16
CA ALA A 431 15.14 25.14 -12.19
C ALA A 431 16.46 25.87 -11.88
N ASN A 432 17.28 25.28 -10.99
CA ASN A 432 18.56 25.83 -10.59
C ASN A 432 19.69 24.96 -11.16
N PRO A 433 20.50 25.46 -12.12
CA PRO A 433 21.61 24.70 -12.70
C PRO A 433 22.60 24.14 -11.66
N ASP A 434 22.78 24.83 -10.54
CA ASP A 434 23.71 24.45 -9.48
C ASP A 434 23.07 23.54 -8.41
N GLN A 435 21.80 23.16 -8.55
CA GLN A 435 21.05 22.42 -7.53
C GLN A 435 21.78 21.15 -7.08
N LEU A 436 22.22 20.31 -8.02
CA LEU A 436 22.94 19.07 -7.68
C LEU A 436 24.27 19.36 -6.98
N ALA A 437 25.01 20.38 -7.40
CA ALA A 437 26.26 20.78 -6.75
C ALA A 437 26.02 21.19 -5.29
N ARG A 438 24.95 21.95 -5.02
CA ARG A 438 24.54 22.32 -3.66
C ARG A 438 24.21 21.10 -2.80
N TYR A 439 23.50 20.12 -3.35
CA TYR A 439 23.27 18.87 -2.63
C TYR A 439 24.58 18.14 -2.34
N VAL A 440 25.50 18.04 -3.29
CA VAL A 440 26.80 17.40 -3.10
C VAL A 440 27.61 18.10 -2.00
N GLU A 441 27.70 19.44 -2.04
CA GLU A 441 28.32 20.27 -1.01
C GLU A 441 27.70 20.03 0.37
N ASN A 442 26.38 19.80 0.43
CA ASN A 442 25.64 19.51 1.65
C ASN A 442 25.54 18.01 2.00
N GLY A 443 26.46 17.17 1.49
CA GLY A 443 26.48 15.75 1.84
C GLY A 443 25.31 14.95 1.26
N CYS A 444 24.88 15.28 0.05
CA CYS A 444 23.86 14.61 -0.76
C CYS A 444 22.43 14.64 -0.18
N HIS A 445 22.12 15.50 0.78
CA HIS A 445 20.76 15.63 1.32
C HIS A 445 20.39 17.08 1.58
N TRP A 446 19.10 17.35 1.65
CA TRP A 446 18.55 18.60 2.14
C TRP A 446 17.54 18.27 3.24
N LYS A 447 17.55 19.07 4.30
CA LYS A 447 16.57 19.01 5.39
C LYS A 447 16.23 20.43 5.79
N ARG A 448 14.96 20.66 6.12
CA ARG A 448 14.53 21.83 6.88
C ARG A 448 13.82 21.39 8.15
N GLU A 449 14.11 22.05 9.25
CA GLU A 449 13.35 21.87 10.49
C GLU A 449 12.10 22.73 10.45
N LEU A 450 11.00 22.16 10.94
CA LEU A 450 9.76 22.89 11.17
C LEU A 450 9.93 23.81 12.37
N GLU A 451 9.38 25.01 12.23
CA GLU A 451 9.29 25.97 13.33
C GLU A 451 8.50 25.36 14.49
N PRO A 452 8.80 25.73 15.74
CA PRO A 452 8.15 25.16 16.91
C PRO A 452 6.61 25.13 16.82
N GLU A 453 5.99 26.20 16.32
CA GLU A 453 4.55 26.34 16.13
C GLU A 453 3.96 25.44 15.02
N GLN A 454 4.77 24.86 14.14
CA GLN A 454 4.33 24.00 13.01
C GLN A 454 4.35 22.50 13.34
N ARG A 455 4.87 22.10 14.52
CA ARG A 455 5.27 20.70 14.80
C ARG A 455 4.11 19.75 15.12
N TRP A 456 2.95 20.28 15.50
CA TRP A 456 1.84 19.52 16.06
C TRP A 456 0.52 19.88 15.39
N TYR A 457 -0.42 18.94 15.42
CA TYR A 457 -1.77 19.11 14.88
C TYR A 457 -1.77 19.58 13.43
N ARG A 458 -0.83 19.09 12.59
CA ARG A 458 -0.59 19.62 11.24
C ARG A 458 -1.80 19.59 10.31
N PHE A 459 -2.75 18.70 10.59
CA PHE A 459 -4.02 18.63 9.88
C PHE A 459 -4.93 19.85 10.15
N ALA A 460 -4.72 20.59 11.24
CA ALA A 460 -5.52 21.73 11.68
C ALA A 460 -4.68 22.98 12.01
N ASN A 461 -3.36 22.90 11.92
CA ASN A 461 -2.43 23.95 12.27
C ASN A 461 -2.23 24.91 11.09
N ARG A 462 -2.62 26.19 11.26
CA ARG A 462 -2.60 27.17 10.19
C ARG A 462 -1.19 27.43 9.68
N ASP A 463 -0.23 27.62 10.58
CA ASP A 463 1.16 27.95 10.24
C ASP A 463 1.82 26.79 9.45
N TYR A 464 1.51 25.54 9.82
CA TYR A 464 1.93 24.38 9.03
C TYR A 464 1.23 24.33 7.67
N LEU A 465 -0.09 24.54 7.60
CA LEU A 465 -0.85 24.44 6.34
C LEU A 465 -0.44 25.53 5.34
N GLU A 466 -0.12 26.74 5.81
CA GLU A 466 0.46 27.81 5.00
C GLU A 466 1.83 27.39 4.43
N TYR A 467 2.68 26.79 5.26
CA TYR A 467 3.96 26.25 4.83
C TYR A 467 3.80 25.09 3.85
N ALA A 468 2.90 24.14 4.12
CA ALA A 468 2.62 23.02 3.23
C ALA A 468 2.11 23.50 1.86
N ARG A 469 1.31 24.57 1.83
CA ARG A 469 0.84 25.20 0.58
C ARG A 469 2.00 25.85 -0.19
N SER A 470 2.88 26.58 0.49
CA SER A 470 4.04 27.20 -0.18
C SER A 470 4.98 26.16 -0.78
N MET A 471 5.12 25.01 -0.13
CA MET A 471 5.87 23.84 -0.63
C MET A 471 5.11 23.02 -1.70
N GLY A 472 3.84 23.33 -1.98
CA GLY A 472 3.02 22.61 -2.96
C GLY A 472 2.52 21.23 -2.51
N TRP A 473 2.51 20.94 -1.21
CA TRP A 473 2.01 19.67 -0.67
C TRP A 473 0.49 19.62 -0.55
N VAL A 474 -0.13 20.77 -0.28
CA VAL A 474 -1.59 20.98 -0.24
C VAL A 474 -1.99 22.13 -1.16
N ALA A 475 -3.21 22.07 -1.69
CA ALA A 475 -3.72 23.09 -2.60
C ALA A 475 -4.21 24.36 -1.88
N ALA A 476 -4.75 24.20 -0.66
CA ALA A 476 -5.38 25.25 0.13
C ALA A 476 -4.99 25.15 1.61
N VAL A 477 -5.14 26.25 2.34
CA VAL A 477 -4.92 26.36 3.79
C VAL A 477 -6.24 26.06 4.53
N GLU A 478 -6.84 24.92 4.19
CA GLU A 478 -8.09 24.43 4.79
C GLU A 478 -7.78 23.31 5.79
N PRO A 479 -8.60 23.12 6.84
CA PRO A 479 -8.42 22.00 7.74
C PRO A 479 -8.54 20.67 6.98
N ILE A 480 -7.64 19.75 7.27
CA ILE A 480 -7.73 18.36 6.88
C ILE A 480 -8.56 17.64 7.95
N THR A 481 -9.88 17.57 7.74
CA THR A 481 -10.77 16.83 8.64
C THR A 481 -10.44 15.34 8.65
N LEU A 482 -10.21 14.78 9.84
CA LEU A 482 -9.98 13.36 10.02
C LEU A 482 -11.31 12.60 9.93
N ARG A 483 -11.41 11.61 9.04
CA ARG A 483 -12.69 10.96 8.71
C ARG A 483 -12.88 9.63 9.43
N LEU A 484 -13.83 9.57 10.35
CA LEU A 484 -14.36 8.34 10.94
C LEU A 484 -15.31 7.64 9.96
N TRP A 485 -16.13 8.41 9.23
CA TRP A 485 -17.11 7.88 8.26
C TRP A 485 -16.58 7.96 6.83
N CYS A 486 -16.40 6.81 6.19
CA CYS A 486 -15.88 6.75 4.81
C CYS A 486 -17.01 6.81 3.78
N GLU A 487 -17.47 8.02 3.47
CA GLU A 487 -18.51 8.27 2.46
C GLU A 487 -18.18 7.71 1.05
N PRO A 488 -16.93 7.72 0.54
CA PRO A 488 -16.62 7.07 -0.73
C PRO A 488 -17.04 5.60 -0.79
N LEU A 489 -16.85 4.84 0.29
CA LEU A 489 -17.28 3.44 0.33
C LEU A 489 -18.81 3.32 0.33
N GLN A 490 -19.51 4.23 1.03
CA GLN A 490 -20.97 4.27 0.97
C GLN A 490 -21.48 4.50 -0.45
N ARG A 491 -20.83 5.35 -1.25
CA ARG A 491 -21.22 5.58 -2.65
C ARG A 491 -21.12 4.30 -3.48
N PHE A 492 -20.06 3.51 -3.30
CA PHE A 492 -19.95 2.19 -3.93
C PHE A 492 -21.04 1.23 -3.42
N ARG A 493 -21.34 1.24 -2.12
CA ARG A 493 -22.40 0.41 -1.53
C ARG A 493 -23.78 0.78 -2.08
N LEU A 494 -24.08 2.06 -2.24
CA LEU A 494 -25.32 2.56 -2.84
C LEU A 494 -25.44 2.13 -4.31
N ALA A 495 -24.35 2.18 -5.08
CA ALA A 495 -24.33 1.65 -6.44
C ALA A 495 -24.64 0.15 -6.50
N ALA A 496 -24.13 -0.63 -5.55
CA ALA A 496 -24.49 -2.05 -5.44
C ALA A 496 -25.96 -2.30 -5.07
N LEU A 497 -26.62 -1.32 -4.44
CA LEU A 497 -28.05 -1.34 -4.12
C LEU A 497 -28.93 -0.80 -5.26
N GLY A 498 -28.35 -0.44 -6.42
CA GLY A 498 -29.09 0.07 -7.58
C GLY A 498 -29.30 1.59 -7.59
N HIS A 499 -28.44 2.34 -6.89
CA HIS A 499 -28.51 3.80 -6.82
C HIS A 499 -27.33 4.46 -7.52
N GLY A 500 -27.59 5.45 -8.38
CA GLY A 500 -26.57 6.19 -9.12
C GLY A 500 -26.49 5.80 -10.60
N ALA A 501 -25.64 6.48 -11.36
CA ALA A 501 -25.53 6.27 -12.81
C ALA A 501 -24.66 5.05 -13.20
N THR A 502 -23.76 4.64 -12.30
CA THR A 502 -22.77 3.59 -12.56
C THR A 502 -22.94 2.49 -11.50
N GLU A 503 -23.39 1.32 -11.92
CA GLU A 503 -23.66 0.16 -11.05
C GLU A 503 -22.67 -0.99 -11.30
N PRO A 504 -22.37 -1.81 -10.28
CA PRO A 504 -21.54 -2.99 -10.47
C PRO A 504 -22.27 -4.06 -11.28
N PRO A 505 -21.53 -4.88 -12.06
CA PRO A 505 -22.03 -6.11 -12.63
C PRO A 505 -22.72 -6.98 -11.59
N ALA A 506 -23.77 -7.71 -12.00
CA ALA A 506 -24.62 -8.48 -11.08
C ALA A 506 -23.83 -9.42 -10.15
N HIS A 507 -22.79 -10.08 -10.66
CA HIS A 507 -21.95 -11.01 -9.91
C HIS A 507 -21.03 -10.34 -8.87
N LEU A 508 -20.84 -9.01 -8.93
CA LEU A 508 -20.04 -8.24 -7.97
C LEU A 508 -20.88 -7.41 -6.99
N ARG A 509 -22.20 -7.27 -7.23
CA ARG A 509 -23.10 -6.47 -6.37
C ARG A 509 -23.01 -6.86 -4.90
N GLU A 510 -23.18 -8.14 -4.60
CA GLU A 510 -23.15 -8.60 -3.21
C GLU A 510 -21.80 -8.33 -2.57
N ARG A 511 -20.71 -8.64 -3.27
CA ARG A 511 -19.35 -8.40 -2.81
C ARG A 511 -19.10 -6.93 -2.46
N ILE A 512 -19.51 -5.99 -3.32
CA ILE A 512 -19.42 -4.56 -3.03
C ILE A 512 -20.29 -4.21 -1.82
N ARG A 513 -21.53 -4.69 -1.77
CA ARG A 513 -22.48 -4.46 -0.67
C ARG A 513 -21.94 -4.93 0.69
N THR A 514 -21.22 -6.05 0.72
CA THR A 514 -20.64 -6.64 1.92
C THR A 514 -19.42 -5.87 2.40
N TYR A 515 -18.46 -5.57 1.52
CA TYR A 515 -17.13 -5.10 1.94
C TYR A 515 -16.96 -3.58 1.95
N PHE A 516 -17.83 -2.81 1.28
CA PHE A 516 -17.73 -1.35 1.21
C PHE A 516 -18.53 -0.68 2.34
N ASP A 517 -18.12 -0.93 3.59
CA ASP A 517 -18.75 -0.33 4.77
C ASP A 517 -18.05 0.97 5.19
N SER A 518 -18.84 2.01 5.47
CA SER A 518 -18.37 3.32 5.91
C SER A 518 -17.63 3.27 7.24
N LEU A 519 -17.88 2.26 8.07
CA LEU A 519 -17.13 1.97 9.29
C LEU A 519 -16.33 0.67 9.12
N PRO A 520 -15.19 0.51 9.80
CA PRO A 520 -14.44 -0.74 9.75
C PRO A 520 -15.27 -1.94 10.20
N ILE A 521 -15.26 -3.01 9.41
CA ILE A 521 -15.92 -4.28 9.74
C ILE A 521 -14.90 -5.40 9.85
N TRP A 522 -15.23 -6.42 10.64
CA TRP A 522 -14.48 -7.67 10.66
C TRP A 522 -15.18 -8.73 9.80
N TYR A 523 -14.40 -9.47 9.04
CA TYR A 523 -14.81 -10.67 8.33
C TYR A 523 -13.63 -11.64 8.26
N PRO A 524 -13.87 -12.96 8.28
CA PRO A 524 -12.81 -13.94 8.07
C PRO A 524 -12.28 -13.86 6.64
N PRO A 525 -11.00 -14.20 6.41
CA PRO A 525 -10.47 -14.41 5.07
C PRO A 525 -11.38 -15.34 4.24
N PRO A 526 -11.58 -15.10 2.93
CA PRO A 526 -12.47 -15.91 2.10
C PRO A 526 -12.19 -17.42 2.15
N GLY A 527 -10.91 -17.81 2.28
CA GLY A 527 -10.50 -19.21 2.42
C GLY A 527 -11.01 -19.89 3.71
N GLU A 528 -11.03 -19.15 4.82
CA GLU A 528 -11.51 -19.59 6.13
C GLU A 528 -13.05 -19.58 6.22
N ALA A 529 -13.69 -18.61 5.55
CA ALA A 529 -15.14 -18.47 5.50
C ALA A 529 -15.85 -19.70 4.90
N LEU A 530 -15.15 -20.50 4.07
CA LEU A 530 -15.68 -21.71 3.45
C LEU A 530 -15.67 -22.93 4.37
N GLY A 531 -15.10 -22.84 5.59
CA GLY A 531 -15.13 -23.92 6.58
C GLY A 531 -14.32 -25.17 6.19
N THR A 532 -13.40 -25.05 5.24
CA THR A 532 -12.58 -26.15 4.70
C THR A 532 -11.27 -26.40 5.46
N ASP A 533 -11.02 -25.65 6.54
CA ASP A 533 -9.67 -25.48 7.07
C ASP A 533 -9.28 -26.42 8.22
N ASP A 534 -10.14 -27.39 8.56
CA ASP A 534 -9.77 -28.50 9.46
C ASP A 534 -8.64 -29.36 8.86
N GLU A 535 -8.53 -29.43 7.53
CA GLU A 535 -7.43 -30.13 6.85
C GLU A 535 -6.09 -29.39 6.97
N TYR A 536 -6.13 -28.06 7.08
CA TYR A 536 -4.96 -27.17 7.10
C TYR A 536 -4.99 -26.28 8.37
N PRO A 537 -4.68 -26.85 9.55
CA PRO A 537 -4.98 -26.23 10.83
C PRO A 537 -4.05 -25.07 11.23
N LEU A 538 -2.93 -24.88 10.52
CA LEU A 538 -1.93 -23.87 10.86
C LEU A 538 -1.99 -22.67 9.91
N HIS A 539 -1.82 -21.46 10.43
CA HIS A 539 -1.54 -20.26 9.63
C HIS A 539 -0.05 -20.22 9.27
N ALA A 540 0.28 -19.84 8.04
CA ALA A 540 1.65 -19.69 7.59
C ALA A 540 1.93 -18.25 7.15
N ILE A 541 2.93 -17.62 7.79
CA ILE A 541 3.30 -16.23 7.48
C ILE A 541 4.77 -16.13 7.07
N THR A 542 5.11 -15.04 6.37
CA THR A 542 6.50 -14.74 6.03
C THR A 542 6.97 -13.43 6.64
N GLN A 543 8.20 -13.44 7.15
CA GLN A 543 8.89 -12.26 7.66
C GLN A 543 10.09 -11.91 6.78
N ARG A 544 10.74 -10.76 7.03
CA ARG A 544 11.95 -10.33 6.31
C ARG A 544 13.14 -10.28 7.26
N PRO A 545 14.28 -10.90 6.93
CA PRO A 545 15.47 -10.78 7.76
C PRO A 545 15.91 -9.33 7.75
N MET A 546 16.22 -8.77 8.93
CA MET A 546 16.57 -7.35 9.07
C MET A 546 17.80 -6.94 8.26
N ALA A 547 18.69 -7.89 7.96
CA ALA A 547 19.92 -7.67 7.20
C ALA A 547 19.76 -7.87 5.67
N MET A 548 18.57 -8.18 5.16
CA MET A 548 18.33 -8.42 3.73
C MET A 548 17.21 -7.53 3.18
N TYR A 549 17.27 -7.22 1.88
CA TYR A 549 16.26 -6.42 1.21
C TYR A 549 15.53 -7.26 0.17
N HIS A 550 14.31 -7.72 0.49
CA HIS A 550 13.55 -8.62 -0.40
C HIS A 550 14.40 -9.84 -0.82
N SER A 551 14.38 -10.25 -2.09
CA SER A 551 15.26 -11.30 -2.61
C SER A 551 16.70 -10.82 -2.83
N TRP A 552 17.00 -9.55 -2.60
CA TRP A 552 18.33 -8.99 -2.78
C TRP A 552 19.11 -9.21 -1.47
N GLY A 553 20.13 -10.04 -1.53
CA GLY A 553 20.98 -10.36 -0.39
C GLY A 553 21.97 -11.48 -0.69
N SER A 554 21.56 -12.48 -1.49
CA SER A 554 22.41 -13.62 -1.84
C SER A 554 23.54 -13.27 -2.82
N GLN A 555 23.54 -12.07 -3.42
CA GLN A 555 24.70 -11.54 -4.12
C GLN A 555 25.80 -11.02 -3.17
N ASN A 556 25.48 -10.77 -1.89
CA ASN A 556 26.44 -10.31 -0.88
C ASN A 556 26.97 -11.50 -0.07
N ALA A 557 28.24 -11.80 -0.20
CA ALA A 557 28.80 -12.98 0.43
C ALA A 557 28.88 -12.96 1.95
N TRP A 558 28.91 -11.78 2.59
CA TRP A 558 28.84 -11.69 4.05
C TRP A 558 27.44 -12.07 4.54
N LEU A 559 26.39 -11.61 3.85
CA LEU A 559 25.02 -11.97 4.18
C LEU A 559 24.77 -13.48 3.99
N ARG A 560 25.38 -14.11 2.99
CA ARG A 560 25.28 -15.56 2.79
C ARG A 560 25.88 -16.38 3.92
N GLN A 561 26.92 -15.89 4.59
CA GLN A 561 27.50 -16.57 5.77
C GLN A 561 26.55 -16.55 6.97
N ILE A 562 25.68 -15.53 7.05
CA ILE A 562 24.67 -15.38 8.12
C ILE A 562 23.37 -16.12 7.76
N HIS A 563 22.94 -16.04 6.50
CA HIS A 563 21.63 -16.47 6.02
C HIS A 563 21.73 -17.24 4.68
N GLY A 564 22.52 -18.31 4.66
CA GLY A 564 22.67 -19.17 3.47
C GLY A 564 21.47 -20.07 3.18
N TRP A 565 20.57 -20.29 4.15
CA TRP A 565 19.29 -20.98 3.97
C TRP A 565 18.35 -20.62 5.14
N ASN A 566 17.04 -20.84 4.96
CA ASN A 566 16.01 -20.60 5.97
C ASN A 566 15.45 -21.91 6.56
N ARG A 567 14.77 -21.78 7.71
CA ARG A 567 13.98 -22.83 8.37
C ARG A 567 12.52 -22.42 8.45
N LEU A 568 11.62 -23.39 8.58
CA LEU A 568 10.27 -23.13 9.07
C LEU A 568 10.29 -23.15 10.60
N TYR A 569 9.94 -22.03 11.21
CA TYR A 569 9.81 -21.94 12.66
C TYR A 569 8.41 -22.39 13.08
N VAL A 570 8.36 -23.29 14.05
CA VAL A 570 7.13 -23.92 14.55
C VAL A 570 7.13 -23.85 16.07
N ASN A 571 5.97 -23.63 16.69
CA ASN A 571 5.88 -23.68 18.15
C ASN A 571 6.34 -25.05 18.69
N ARG A 572 7.09 -25.06 19.79
CA ARG A 572 7.63 -26.30 20.40
C ARG A 572 6.55 -27.30 20.80
N ARG A 573 5.38 -26.84 21.26
CA ARG A 573 4.23 -27.70 21.59
C ARG A 573 3.66 -28.33 20.34
N THR A 574 3.52 -27.57 19.25
CA THR A 574 3.07 -28.07 17.95
C THR A 574 4.04 -29.09 17.38
N VAL A 575 5.36 -28.86 17.48
CA VAL A 575 6.40 -29.84 17.13
C VAL A 575 6.21 -31.15 17.90
N ALA A 576 6.02 -31.09 19.22
CA ALA A 576 5.80 -32.27 20.04
C ALA A 576 4.48 -33.00 19.70
N LYS A 577 3.37 -32.26 19.51
CA LYS A 577 2.06 -32.81 19.12
C LYS A 577 2.13 -33.58 17.80
N LEU A 578 2.93 -33.10 16.85
CA LEU A 578 3.10 -33.70 15.54
C LEU A 578 4.19 -34.80 15.49
N GLY A 579 4.84 -35.11 16.63
CA GLY A 579 5.93 -36.08 16.67
C GLY A 579 7.16 -35.68 15.87
N LEU A 580 7.39 -34.36 15.74
CA LEU A 580 8.51 -33.78 15.01
C LEU A 580 9.66 -33.42 15.98
N ALA A 581 10.84 -33.19 15.43
CA ALA A 581 12.03 -32.71 16.15
C ALA A 581 12.71 -31.57 15.40
N ASP A 582 13.64 -30.87 16.07
CA ASP A 582 14.50 -29.90 15.41
C ASP A 582 15.22 -30.56 14.22
N ASP A 583 15.30 -29.82 13.11
CA ASP A 583 15.97 -30.22 11.87
C ASP A 583 15.30 -31.33 11.05
N ASP A 584 14.15 -31.86 11.50
CA ASP A 584 13.30 -32.72 10.67
C ASP A 584 12.93 -32.02 9.37
N TRP A 585 12.90 -32.80 8.29
CA TRP A 585 12.34 -32.40 7.02
C TRP A 585 10.84 -32.65 7.03
N VAL A 586 10.06 -31.68 6.57
CA VAL A 586 8.61 -31.76 6.49
C VAL A 586 8.11 -31.29 5.13
N TRP A 587 7.01 -31.89 4.69
CA TRP A 587 6.13 -31.32 3.70
C TRP A 587 5.19 -30.33 4.38
N ILE A 588 5.19 -29.10 3.87
CA ILE A 588 4.27 -28.03 4.19
C ILE A 588 3.23 -28.04 3.09
N GLU A 589 2.01 -28.44 3.41
CA GLU A 589 0.95 -28.66 2.42
C GLU A 589 -0.14 -27.62 2.59
N SER A 590 -0.68 -27.14 1.46
CA SER A 590 -1.81 -26.23 1.35
C SER A 590 -2.75 -26.72 0.26
N ARG A 591 -3.90 -26.07 0.08
CA ARG A 591 -4.82 -26.33 -1.04
C ARG A 591 -4.17 -26.24 -2.43
N ASN A 592 -3.14 -25.42 -2.60
CA ASN A 592 -2.44 -25.23 -3.87
C ASN A 592 -1.37 -26.30 -4.16
N GLY A 593 -0.78 -26.89 -3.12
CA GLY A 593 0.33 -27.82 -3.29
C GLY A 593 1.19 -27.97 -2.04
N ARG A 594 2.44 -28.38 -2.23
CA ARG A 594 3.38 -28.70 -1.14
C ARG A 594 4.78 -28.15 -1.36
N VAL A 595 5.42 -27.75 -0.26
CA VAL A 595 6.81 -27.28 -0.17
C VAL A 595 7.54 -28.16 0.84
N LYS A 596 8.80 -28.51 0.57
CA LYS A 596 9.63 -29.28 1.50
C LYS A 596 10.69 -28.39 2.12
N ALA A 597 10.77 -28.41 3.44
CA ALA A 597 11.71 -27.59 4.20
C ALA A 597 12.14 -28.29 5.49
N GLN A 598 13.21 -27.79 6.11
CA GLN A 598 13.55 -28.19 7.47
C GLN A 598 12.91 -27.27 8.50
N ILE A 599 12.48 -27.84 9.62
CA ILE A 599 11.87 -27.09 10.70
C ILE A 599 12.86 -26.71 11.80
N ARG A 600 12.45 -25.77 12.66
CA ARG A 600 13.06 -25.47 13.95
C ARG A 600 11.99 -25.10 14.97
N ALA A 601 12.03 -25.69 16.16
CA ALA A 601 11.16 -25.34 17.27
C ALA A 601 11.50 -23.94 17.82
N MET A 602 10.49 -23.13 18.10
CA MET A 602 10.62 -21.79 18.66
C MET A 602 9.48 -21.49 19.65
N GLU A 603 9.81 -21.11 20.89
CA GLU A 603 8.79 -20.79 21.91
C GLU A 603 8.03 -19.50 21.61
N GLY A 604 8.69 -18.49 21.02
CA GLY A 604 8.06 -17.22 20.64
C GLY A 604 7.16 -17.28 19.40
N CYS A 605 6.87 -18.47 18.87
CA CYS A 605 5.91 -18.68 17.80
C CYS A 605 4.54 -18.99 18.40
N GLU A 606 3.46 -18.37 17.91
CA GLU A 606 2.09 -18.76 18.32
C GLU A 606 1.80 -20.21 17.90
N GLU A 607 1.00 -20.95 18.68
CA GLU A 607 0.88 -22.41 18.57
C GLU A 607 0.21 -22.87 17.27
N ASN A 608 -0.70 -22.07 16.73
CA ASN A 608 -1.40 -22.31 15.47
C ASN A 608 -0.74 -21.61 14.28
N THR A 609 0.47 -21.07 14.45
CA THR A 609 1.19 -20.32 13.44
C THR A 609 2.53 -20.97 13.13
N VAL A 610 2.94 -20.94 11.86
CA VAL A 610 4.30 -21.22 11.41
C VAL A 610 4.83 -20.05 10.62
N TRP A 611 6.14 -19.81 10.65
CA TRP A 611 6.71 -18.71 9.90
C TRP A 611 8.11 -18.99 9.36
N THR A 612 8.48 -18.28 8.29
CA THR A 612 9.85 -18.31 7.75
C THR A 612 10.27 -16.95 7.20
N TRP A 613 11.56 -16.80 6.91
CA TRP A 613 12.11 -15.65 6.20
C TRP A 613 11.85 -15.77 4.69
N ASN A 614 11.06 -14.85 4.14
CA ASN A 614 10.92 -14.71 2.68
C ASN A 614 12.07 -13.85 2.15
N ALA A 615 12.99 -14.45 1.38
CA ALA A 615 14.11 -13.80 0.67
C ALA A 615 15.16 -14.83 0.21
N ILE A 616 15.35 -15.87 1.04
CA ILE A 616 16.59 -16.65 1.10
C ILE A 616 16.61 -17.79 0.08
N GLY A 617 15.50 -18.53 -0.07
CA GLY A 617 15.42 -19.59 -1.09
C GLY A 617 15.66 -19.04 -2.49
N LYS A 618 16.50 -19.71 -3.28
CA LYS A 618 16.89 -19.31 -4.65
C LYS A 618 16.65 -20.42 -5.66
N ARG A 619 16.41 -20.04 -6.91
CA ARG A 619 16.48 -21.02 -8.00
C ARG A 619 17.94 -21.35 -8.30
N ALA A 620 18.23 -22.64 -8.54
CA ALA A 620 19.58 -23.07 -8.93
C ALA A 620 20.09 -22.28 -10.16
N GLY A 621 21.32 -21.75 -10.06
CA GLY A 621 21.99 -20.95 -11.10
C GLY A 621 21.64 -19.46 -11.13
N ALA A 622 20.62 -19.02 -10.40
CA ALA A 622 20.25 -17.60 -10.33
C ALA A 622 21.24 -16.82 -9.45
N TRP A 623 21.26 -15.49 -9.59
CA TRP A 623 22.13 -14.58 -8.85
C TRP A 623 23.63 -14.86 -9.03
N ASN A 624 24.01 -15.57 -10.11
CA ASN A 624 25.36 -16.08 -10.35
C ASN A 624 25.88 -17.04 -9.25
N LEU A 625 24.96 -17.71 -8.55
CA LEU A 625 25.28 -18.73 -7.55
C LEU A 625 25.55 -20.08 -8.22
N ALA A 626 26.35 -20.92 -7.55
CA ALA A 626 26.54 -22.30 -7.96
C ALA A 626 25.19 -23.06 -7.91
N PRO A 627 24.93 -24.00 -8.84
CA PRO A 627 23.68 -24.76 -8.86
C PRO A 627 23.40 -25.54 -7.58
N ASP A 628 24.44 -25.90 -6.83
CA ASP A 628 24.39 -26.62 -5.56
C ASP A 628 24.51 -25.72 -4.32
N ALA A 629 24.39 -24.40 -4.49
CA ALA A 629 24.41 -23.44 -3.38
C ALA A 629 23.34 -23.78 -2.32
N PRO A 630 23.63 -23.60 -1.01
CA PRO A 630 22.66 -23.89 0.05
C PRO A 630 21.33 -23.16 -0.10
N GLU A 631 21.35 -21.95 -0.66
CA GLU A 631 20.14 -21.17 -0.94
C GLU A 631 19.19 -21.89 -1.91
N ALA A 632 19.73 -22.67 -2.85
CA ALA A 632 18.95 -23.43 -3.83
C ALA A 632 18.63 -24.86 -3.35
N ARG A 633 19.57 -25.49 -2.64
CA ARG A 633 19.42 -26.87 -2.16
C ARG A 633 18.57 -26.98 -0.89
N ARG A 634 18.67 -26.01 0.02
CA ARG A 634 18.06 -26.06 1.35
C ARG A 634 17.09 -24.91 1.60
N GLY A 635 17.34 -23.75 0.99
CA GLY A 635 16.42 -22.63 1.04
C GLY A 635 15.09 -22.92 0.34
N PHE A 636 14.03 -22.27 0.79
CA PHE A 636 12.67 -22.46 0.25
C PHE A 636 11.84 -21.18 0.35
N LEU A 637 10.74 -21.12 -0.40
CA LEU A 637 9.74 -20.06 -0.33
C LEU A 637 8.37 -20.64 -0.02
N LEU A 638 7.61 -19.99 0.87
CA LEU A 638 6.19 -20.30 1.03
C LEU A 638 5.34 -19.79 -0.14
N ASN A 639 5.87 -18.88 -0.97
CA ASN A 639 5.19 -18.33 -2.13
C ASN A 639 4.64 -19.40 -3.10
N HIS A 640 5.26 -20.59 -3.18
CA HIS A 640 4.74 -21.71 -3.97
C HIS A 640 3.39 -22.24 -3.48
N LEU A 641 3.01 -21.97 -2.23
CA LEU A 641 1.77 -22.42 -1.59
C LEU A 641 0.68 -21.35 -1.58
N ILE A 642 1.03 -20.08 -1.80
CA ILE A 642 0.09 -18.96 -1.72
C ILE A 642 -0.64 -18.88 -3.06
N ASP A 643 -1.93 -19.22 -3.10
CA ASP A 643 -2.77 -18.96 -4.27
C ASP A 643 -2.78 -17.46 -4.61
N ASP A 644 -2.68 -17.12 -5.88
CA ASP A 644 -2.94 -15.78 -6.40
C ASP A 644 -4.44 -15.55 -6.73
N LEU A 645 -5.22 -16.62 -6.75
CA LEU A 645 -6.67 -16.63 -6.94
C LEU A 645 -7.40 -17.24 -5.74
N ALA A 646 -8.40 -16.54 -5.22
CA ALA A 646 -9.32 -17.04 -4.21
C ALA A 646 -10.05 -18.32 -4.70
N PRO A 647 -10.64 -19.09 -3.78
CA PRO A 647 -11.49 -20.22 -4.13
C PRO A 647 -12.63 -19.81 -5.06
N ALA A 648 -13.10 -20.76 -5.86
CA ALA A 648 -14.19 -20.51 -6.78
C ALA A 648 -15.50 -20.19 -6.02
N ASP A 649 -16.26 -19.22 -6.53
CA ASP A 649 -17.63 -18.98 -6.09
C ASP A 649 -18.59 -20.09 -6.56
N ALA A 650 -19.88 -19.97 -6.23
CA ALA A 650 -20.91 -20.95 -6.58
C ALA A 650 -21.06 -21.17 -8.11
N ASP A 651 -20.63 -20.21 -8.92
CA ASP A 651 -20.68 -20.26 -10.39
C ASP A 651 -19.32 -20.66 -11.00
N GLY A 652 -18.33 -21.03 -10.17
CA GLY A 652 -17.00 -21.44 -10.61
C GLY A 652 -16.01 -20.30 -10.87
N ARG A 653 -16.37 -19.03 -10.60
CA ARG A 653 -15.48 -17.88 -10.84
C ARG A 653 -14.47 -17.74 -9.72
N ARG A 654 -13.22 -17.46 -10.06
CA ARG A 654 -12.14 -17.18 -9.10
C ARG A 654 -11.71 -15.72 -9.23
N LEU A 655 -11.77 -14.99 -8.12
CA LEU A 655 -11.23 -13.62 -8.03
C LEU A 655 -9.79 -13.64 -7.51
N ALA A 656 -9.07 -12.53 -7.62
CA ALA A 656 -7.74 -12.40 -7.03
C ALA A 656 -7.76 -12.69 -5.52
N ASN A 657 -6.74 -13.38 -5.03
CA ASN A 657 -6.49 -13.57 -3.59
C ASN A 657 -5.96 -12.26 -2.96
N ALA A 658 -6.89 -11.34 -2.72
CA ALA A 658 -6.59 -9.98 -2.32
C ALA A 658 -7.72 -9.37 -1.47
N ASP A 659 -7.39 -8.28 -0.78
CA ASP A 659 -8.37 -7.43 -0.11
C ASP A 659 -9.41 -6.90 -1.10
N PRO A 660 -10.72 -7.05 -0.81
CA PRO A 660 -11.75 -6.81 -1.79
C PRO A 660 -11.98 -5.34 -2.12
N VAL A 661 -11.46 -4.42 -1.29
CA VAL A 661 -11.62 -2.98 -1.47
C VAL A 661 -10.42 -2.40 -2.21
N THR A 662 -9.22 -2.73 -1.73
CA THR A 662 -7.95 -2.14 -2.20
C THR A 662 -7.21 -3.01 -3.20
N GLY A 663 -7.56 -4.30 -3.31
CA GLY A 663 -6.79 -5.26 -4.10
C GLY A 663 -5.41 -5.57 -3.52
N GLN A 664 -5.13 -5.17 -2.27
CA GLN A 664 -3.89 -5.56 -1.60
C GLN A 664 -3.79 -7.09 -1.50
N ALA A 665 -2.74 -7.66 -2.10
CA ALA A 665 -2.52 -9.11 -2.08
C ALA A 665 -2.52 -9.71 -0.67
N ALA A 666 -3.23 -10.82 -0.51
CA ALA A 666 -3.46 -11.50 0.77
C ALA A 666 -2.38 -12.57 1.05
N TRP A 667 -1.13 -12.11 1.25
CA TRP A 667 0.03 -12.97 1.48
C TRP A 667 -0.04 -13.82 2.76
N PHE A 668 -0.80 -13.38 3.76
CA PHE A 668 -0.77 -13.92 5.12
C PHE A 668 -2.04 -14.68 5.52
N ASP A 669 -2.92 -14.95 4.55
CA ASP A 669 -4.11 -15.81 4.72
C ASP A 669 -3.82 -17.29 4.41
N LEU A 670 -2.54 -17.65 4.22
CA LEU A 670 -2.13 -19.00 3.86
C LEU A 670 -2.37 -19.98 5.03
N ARG A 671 -3.12 -21.04 4.75
CA ARG A 671 -3.37 -22.17 5.64
C ARG A 671 -2.56 -23.39 5.22
N VAL A 672 -1.94 -24.07 6.18
CA VAL A 672 -1.09 -25.25 5.93
C VAL A 672 -1.28 -26.37 6.95
N ARG A 673 -0.83 -27.57 6.58
CA ARG A 673 -0.52 -28.67 7.49
C ARG A 673 0.94 -29.10 7.33
N LEU A 674 1.49 -29.73 8.36
CA LEU A 674 2.85 -30.28 8.32
C LEU A 674 2.81 -31.81 8.34
N VAL A 675 3.54 -32.42 7.42
CA VAL A 675 3.72 -33.88 7.32
C VAL A 675 5.20 -34.19 7.34
N LYS A 676 5.65 -35.11 8.20
CA LYS A 676 7.06 -35.51 8.25
C LYS A 676 7.46 -36.13 6.91
N ALA A 677 8.54 -35.64 6.31
CA ALA A 677 9.08 -36.22 5.08
C ALA A 677 9.76 -37.56 5.40
N SER A 678 9.75 -38.50 4.45
CA SER A 678 10.48 -39.77 4.63
C SER A 678 12.00 -39.53 4.63
N PRO A 679 12.81 -40.45 5.18
CA PRO A 679 14.26 -40.35 5.14
C PRO A 679 14.82 -40.21 3.71
N GLU A 680 14.20 -40.86 2.73
CA GLU A 680 14.59 -40.81 1.31
C GLU A 680 14.25 -39.45 0.67
N GLU A 681 13.27 -38.74 1.21
CA GLU A 681 12.89 -37.40 0.76
C GLU A 681 13.72 -36.30 1.42
N ALA A 682 14.51 -36.59 2.45
CA ALA A 682 15.28 -35.58 3.18
C ALA A 682 16.47 -35.03 2.36
N GLY A 683 17.01 -33.88 2.79
CA GLY A 683 18.29 -33.34 2.32
C GLY A 683 18.22 -32.27 1.23
N THR A 684 17.09 -32.10 0.53
CA THR A 684 16.89 -31.00 -0.44
C THR A 684 15.49 -30.41 -0.30
N SER A 685 15.33 -29.08 -0.40
CA SER A 685 14.03 -28.41 -0.40
C SER A 685 13.23 -28.72 -1.67
N ALA A 686 11.93 -28.46 -1.65
CA ALA A 686 11.07 -28.61 -2.82
C ALA A 686 10.04 -27.46 -2.86
N PRO A 687 9.57 -27.05 -4.06
CA PRO A 687 9.90 -27.59 -5.39
C PRO A 687 11.33 -27.26 -5.85
N GLN A 688 11.83 -28.05 -6.79
CA GLN A 688 13.10 -27.81 -7.50
C GLN A 688 12.80 -27.61 -8.99
N PHE A 689 13.50 -26.68 -9.61
CA PHE A 689 13.31 -26.31 -11.02
C PHE A 689 14.59 -26.58 -11.81
N PRO A 690 14.51 -26.69 -13.15
CA PRO A 690 15.70 -26.74 -13.99
C PRO A 690 16.65 -25.59 -13.67
N VAL A 691 17.94 -25.90 -13.64
CA VAL A 691 19.02 -24.94 -13.37
C VAL A 691 18.97 -23.84 -14.43
N THR A 692 18.95 -22.59 -13.99
CA THR A 692 19.03 -21.46 -14.91
C THR A 692 20.41 -21.42 -15.56
N LYS A 693 20.45 -21.29 -16.88
CA LYS A 693 21.71 -21.22 -17.61
C LYS A 693 22.33 -19.83 -17.40
N ARG A 694 23.54 -19.81 -16.85
CA ARG A 694 24.35 -18.59 -16.77
C ARG A 694 24.77 -18.17 -18.20
N PRO A 695 24.57 -16.91 -18.61
CA PRO A 695 25.04 -16.44 -19.90
C PRO A 695 26.56 -16.50 -20.02
N ASP A 696 27.06 -16.71 -21.24
CA ASP A 696 28.51 -16.85 -21.49
C ASP A 696 29.28 -15.55 -21.21
N TRP A 697 28.62 -14.39 -21.39
CA TRP A 697 29.17 -13.06 -21.12
C TRP A 697 29.21 -12.69 -19.63
N LEU A 698 28.45 -13.37 -18.78
CA LEU A 698 28.46 -13.10 -17.34
C LEU A 698 29.69 -13.77 -16.72
N ALA A 699 30.53 -13.04 -15.98
CA ALA A 699 31.68 -13.63 -15.29
C ALA A 699 31.26 -14.62 -14.20
N ARG A 700 32.11 -15.61 -13.87
CA ARG A 700 31.84 -16.52 -12.73
C ARG A 700 32.04 -15.77 -11.42
N ALA A 701 31.19 -16.04 -10.43
CA ALA A 701 31.43 -15.56 -9.08
C ALA A 701 32.80 -16.07 -8.58
N PRO A 702 33.59 -15.23 -7.87
CA PRO A 702 34.86 -15.67 -7.30
C PRO A 702 34.63 -16.75 -6.24
N GLY A 703 35.44 -17.81 -6.26
CA GLY A 703 35.31 -18.94 -5.32
C GLY A 703 35.72 -18.62 -3.87
N LEU A 704 36.53 -17.58 -3.68
CA LEU A 704 36.92 -17.02 -2.39
C LEU A 704 36.73 -15.51 -2.47
N LEU A 705 36.01 -14.93 -1.52
CA LEU A 705 36.03 -13.48 -1.34
C LEU A 705 37.25 -13.12 -0.52
N ARG A 706 38.09 -12.27 -1.07
CA ARG A 706 39.25 -11.71 -0.38
C ARG A 706 38.85 -10.45 0.37
#